data_AF-A0A1Y5RE61-F1
#
_entry.id   AF-A0A1Y5RE61-F1
#
_cell.length_a   1.000
_cell.length_b   1.000
_cell.length_c   1.000
_cell.angle_alpha   90.00
_cell.angle_beta   90.00
_cell.angle_gamma   90.00
#
_symmetry.space_group_name_H-M   'P 1'
#
loop_
_entity.id
_entity.type
_entity.pdbx_description
1 polymer ?
#
loop_
_entity_poly.entity_id
_entity_poly.type
_entity_poly.pdbx_seq_one_letter_code
_entity_poly.pdbx_strand_id
1 'polypeptide(L)'
;MEPVRVTEGDSPLVLGFPHVGTHVPPEVAAGLNAEGRVLRDTDWHIETLYADIVPGATTVEARFHRYVVDANRDPSGASLYPGQSTTGLVPLTTFDNRPIWREGAAPDADQVARRRDSFHAPYHAALAAQLARVKARHGYAVLHDCHSIRSQIPWLFEGVLPDFNIGTDMGRTCAPAIEAAALAACEATGRSTVLNGRFRGGLDDAALRPARGRHPRDPDGTGPAEPPGRGGPALRPLSPAQRGSAPAAGRGADRDPGRGAGACPARLTHLRRHSPRRPDRSPPAPHPKGFPMTDPRHNMRDIFPPTGPELSAKSWQTEAPLRMLMNNLHPDVAENPHELVVYGGIGRAARTWDDFDVIVESLRDLEADETLVVQSGKPIAIVRTHEDAPRVLIANSNLVPRWATWDHFNALDRKGLMMYGQMTAGSWIYIGTQGIVQGTFETFAEAGRQHYDGDLAGRWILTGGLGGMGGAQPLAAVMAGACCLAVECDETRADFRIRTGYCDEKARTLDDALAMIDRWTGAGEAKSVALIGNAADIFPEILRRMQDGAPLPGGRPDIVTDQTSAHDPVHGYLPQGWSVAEWRSKQETAPKEVEAAAKHSMRVHVAAMVDFWNAGVPTLDYGNNIRQVALDEGLADAFAFPGFVPAYIRPLFCRGIGPFRWVALSGDPEDIYKTDAAMKRLFPENAHLHRWLDMARARIAFQGLPARICWIGLGDRHRAGLMFNEMVASGELKAPVVIGRDHLDSGSVASPNRETEAMKDGSDAVSDWPLLNALVNTASGATWVSLHHGGGVGMGYSQHAGVVICADGTPEAARRLERVLWNDPASGVWRHADAGYESARECARAHGLRLPRILG
;
A
#
# COMPACT_ATOMS: atom_id res chain seq x y z
N MET A 1 -0.21 6.66 -43.47
CA MET A 1 0.35 6.99 -42.16
C MET A 1 1.84 7.21 -42.38
N GLU A 2 2.43 8.29 -41.88
CA GLU A 2 3.88 8.52 -42.03
C GLU A 2 4.63 7.66 -41.01
N PRO A 3 5.41 6.64 -41.44
CA PRO A 3 5.90 5.56 -40.58
C PRO A 3 6.91 6.01 -39.52
N VAL A 4 7.49 7.20 -39.68
CA VAL A 4 8.50 7.77 -38.81
C VAL A 4 8.08 9.21 -38.46
N ARG A 5 8.38 9.67 -37.25
CA ARG A 5 8.43 11.10 -36.93
C ARG A 5 9.86 11.46 -36.56
N VAL A 6 10.31 12.63 -37.02
CA VAL A 6 11.59 13.21 -36.61
C VAL A 6 11.32 14.55 -35.95
N THR A 7 11.92 14.76 -34.77
CA THR A 7 12.01 16.08 -34.14
C THR A 7 13.47 16.49 -34.15
N GLU A 8 13.83 17.47 -34.99
CA GLU A 8 15.22 17.92 -35.09
C GLU A 8 15.64 18.79 -33.91
N GLY A 9 16.75 18.42 -33.29
CA GLY A 9 17.46 19.22 -32.29
C GLY A 9 18.84 19.68 -32.78
N ASP A 10 19.59 20.29 -31.85
CA ASP A 10 20.92 20.88 -32.04
C ASP A 10 22.02 20.34 -31.11
N SER A 11 21.71 19.27 -30.37
CA SER A 11 22.66 18.47 -29.57
C SER A 11 23.41 17.43 -30.42
N PRO A 12 24.63 17.01 -30.05
CA PRO A 12 25.30 15.85 -30.62
C PRO A 12 24.59 14.50 -30.36
N LEU A 13 23.53 14.47 -29.55
CA LEU A 13 22.75 13.27 -29.23
C LEU A 13 21.52 13.10 -30.14
N VAL A 14 21.37 11.88 -30.66
CA VAL A 14 20.16 11.39 -31.34
C VAL A 14 19.55 10.28 -30.48
N LEU A 15 18.25 10.39 -30.18
CA LEU A 15 17.46 9.37 -29.50
C LEU A 15 16.64 8.57 -30.52
N GLY A 16 16.85 7.26 -30.55
CA GLY A 16 16.03 6.32 -31.32
C GLY A 16 14.86 5.83 -30.49
N PHE A 17 13.65 5.84 -31.04
CA PHE A 17 12.45 5.25 -30.43
C PHE A 17 11.86 4.20 -31.40
N PRO A 18 12.44 3.00 -31.48
CA PRO A 18 12.15 1.99 -32.51
C PRO A 18 10.82 1.25 -32.31
N HIS A 19 10.23 1.29 -31.11
CA HIS A 19 9.11 0.41 -30.72
C HIS A 19 8.00 1.09 -29.90
N VAL A 20 8.02 2.43 -29.78
CA VAL A 20 6.96 3.19 -29.09
C VAL A 20 5.66 3.28 -29.91
N GLY A 21 5.75 3.08 -31.23
CA GLY A 21 4.62 3.14 -32.15
C GLY A 21 3.58 2.04 -31.91
N THR A 22 2.31 2.45 -31.83
CA THR A 22 1.17 1.52 -31.67
C THR A 22 0.38 1.31 -32.96
N HIS A 23 0.73 1.98 -34.07
CA HIS A 23 -0.02 1.84 -35.30
C HIS A 23 0.18 0.47 -35.95
N VAL A 24 -0.93 -0.21 -36.20
CA VAL A 24 -0.99 -1.44 -37.00
C VAL A 24 -1.87 -1.16 -38.23
N PRO A 25 -1.34 -1.32 -39.46
CA PRO A 25 -2.14 -1.17 -40.68
C PRO A 25 -3.37 -2.11 -40.70
N PRO A 26 -4.51 -1.71 -41.28
CA PRO A 26 -5.75 -2.50 -41.25
C PRO A 26 -5.60 -3.94 -41.78
N GLU A 27 -4.79 -4.14 -42.82
CA GLU A 27 -4.48 -5.45 -43.40
C GLU A 27 -3.66 -6.35 -42.45
N VAL A 28 -2.77 -5.74 -41.65
CA VAL A 28 -2.04 -6.44 -40.59
C VAL A 28 -2.98 -6.77 -39.44
N ALA A 29 -3.77 -5.79 -38.97
CA ALA A 29 -4.73 -5.96 -37.89
C ALA A 29 -5.82 -7.00 -38.18
N ALA A 30 -6.18 -7.20 -39.46
CA ALA A 30 -7.09 -8.25 -39.90
C ALA A 30 -6.52 -9.66 -39.68
N GLY A 31 -5.21 -9.84 -39.92
CA GLY A 31 -4.50 -11.11 -39.71
C GLY A 31 -4.20 -11.43 -38.24
N LEU A 32 -4.13 -10.41 -37.37
CA LEU A 32 -3.89 -10.61 -35.93
C LEU A 32 -5.09 -11.27 -35.21
N ASN A 33 -4.76 -12.17 -34.28
CA ASN A 33 -5.70 -12.81 -33.37
C ASN A 33 -5.98 -11.91 -32.14
N ALA A 34 -6.68 -12.43 -31.13
CA ALA A 34 -7.01 -11.66 -29.92
C ALA A 34 -5.76 -11.19 -29.15
N GLU A 35 -4.75 -12.04 -29.00
CA GLU A 35 -3.49 -11.73 -28.30
C GLU A 35 -2.63 -10.74 -29.10
N GLY A 36 -2.51 -10.93 -30.41
CA GLY A 36 -1.79 -10.00 -31.29
C GLY A 36 -2.35 -8.58 -31.27
N ARG A 37 -3.66 -8.43 -31.06
CA ARG A 37 -4.34 -7.13 -30.95
C ARG A 37 -4.10 -6.40 -29.62
N VAL A 38 -3.49 -7.05 -28.63
CA VAL A 38 -3.14 -6.40 -27.35
C VAL A 38 -1.85 -5.57 -27.47
N LEU A 39 -1.00 -5.84 -28.46
CA LEU A 39 0.26 -5.09 -28.69
C LEU A 39 1.19 -5.08 -27.46
N ARG A 40 1.22 -6.17 -26.68
CA ARG A 40 1.93 -6.27 -25.38
C ARG A 40 3.40 -5.88 -25.42
N ASP A 41 4.08 -6.18 -26.52
CA ASP A 41 5.52 -5.98 -26.66
C ASP A 41 5.88 -4.57 -27.19
N THR A 42 5.04 -3.57 -26.93
CA THR A 42 5.36 -2.14 -27.19
C THR A 42 6.31 -1.62 -26.11
N ASP A 43 7.26 -0.77 -26.48
CA ASP A 43 8.17 -0.09 -25.55
C ASP A 43 7.45 1.12 -24.93
N TRP A 44 6.49 0.85 -24.03
CA TRP A 44 5.60 1.86 -23.48
C TRP A 44 6.35 2.99 -22.75
N HIS A 45 5.88 4.22 -22.99
CA HIS A 45 6.27 5.47 -22.30
C HIS A 45 7.73 5.90 -22.45
N ILE A 46 8.52 5.31 -23.35
CA ILE A 46 9.91 5.69 -23.56
C ILE A 46 10.04 7.11 -24.11
N GLU A 47 9.18 7.52 -25.05
CA GLU A 47 9.15 8.88 -25.57
C GLU A 47 8.81 9.93 -24.49
N THR A 48 8.00 9.55 -23.50
CA THR A 48 7.64 10.36 -22.33
C THR A 48 8.78 10.39 -21.30
N LEU A 49 9.44 9.25 -21.04
CA LEU A 49 10.58 9.14 -20.12
C LEU A 49 11.77 10.02 -20.56
N TYR A 50 12.05 10.09 -21.86
CA TYR A 50 13.14 10.89 -22.41
C TYR A 50 12.75 12.34 -22.77
N ALA A 51 11.47 12.71 -22.62
CA ALA A 51 11.02 14.08 -22.88
C ALA A 51 11.71 15.08 -21.95
N ASP A 52 12.22 16.18 -22.52
CA ASP A 52 12.86 17.31 -21.84
C ASP A 52 14.11 17.02 -20.97
N ILE A 53 14.50 15.75 -20.76
CA ILE A 53 15.71 15.37 -19.99
C ILE A 53 17.00 15.86 -20.67
N VAL A 54 17.07 15.80 -22.01
CA VAL A 54 18.22 16.30 -22.78
C VAL A 54 17.76 17.40 -23.74
N PRO A 55 17.85 18.68 -23.33
CA PRO A 55 17.51 19.81 -24.18
C PRO A 55 18.28 19.76 -25.51
N GLY A 56 17.55 19.99 -26.61
CA GLY A 56 18.12 19.99 -27.96
C GLY A 56 18.48 18.61 -28.52
N ALA A 57 18.16 17.49 -27.86
CA ALA A 57 18.30 16.16 -28.46
C ALA A 57 17.43 16.01 -29.72
N THR A 58 17.96 15.37 -30.75
CA THR A 58 17.17 14.98 -31.93
C THR A 58 16.46 13.66 -31.66
N THR A 59 15.18 13.52 -32.00
CA THR A 59 14.46 12.24 -31.83
C THR A 59 14.02 11.66 -33.18
N VAL A 60 14.06 10.33 -33.28
CA VAL A 60 13.59 9.56 -34.45
C VAL A 60 12.65 8.45 -33.96
N GLU A 61 11.36 8.63 -34.19
CA GLU A 61 10.26 7.84 -33.63
C GLU A 61 9.66 6.90 -34.69
N ALA A 62 9.74 5.58 -34.50
CA ALA A 62 8.98 4.61 -35.27
C ALA A 62 7.51 4.62 -34.82
N ARG A 63 6.60 4.96 -35.74
CA ARG A 63 5.17 5.15 -35.44
C ARG A 63 4.34 3.88 -35.62
N PHE A 64 4.93 2.83 -36.16
CA PHE A 64 4.34 1.52 -36.37
C PHE A 64 4.73 0.54 -35.25
N HIS A 65 3.87 -0.43 -34.97
CA HIS A 65 4.12 -1.44 -33.95
C HIS A 65 5.10 -2.53 -34.40
N ARG A 66 5.85 -3.10 -33.46
CA ARG A 66 6.84 -4.17 -33.69
C ARG A 66 6.26 -5.43 -34.38
N TYR A 67 4.97 -5.70 -34.24
CA TYR A 67 4.29 -6.80 -34.95
C TYR A 67 4.04 -6.52 -36.43
N VAL A 68 4.15 -5.25 -36.87
CA VAL A 68 4.21 -4.89 -38.30
C VAL A 68 5.57 -5.34 -38.84
N VAL A 69 6.64 -4.79 -38.28
CA VAL A 69 8.04 -5.20 -38.47
C VAL A 69 8.86 -4.73 -37.26
N ASP A 70 9.81 -5.54 -36.82
CA ASP A 70 10.73 -5.22 -35.72
C ASP A 70 11.82 -4.29 -36.27
N ALA A 71 11.75 -2.99 -35.94
CA ALA A 71 12.67 -1.97 -36.43
C ALA A 71 14.15 -2.26 -36.07
N ASN A 72 14.41 -3.00 -35.00
CA ASN A 72 15.75 -3.33 -34.50
C ASN A 72 16.16 -4.78 -34.81
N ARG A 73 15.57 -5.37 -35.86
CA ARG A 73 16.08 -6.60 -36.48
C ARG A 73 16.80 -6.29 -37.78
N ASP A 74 17.78 -7.12 -38.08
CA ASP A 74 18.51 -7.09 -39.34
C ASP A 74 17.54 -7.31 -40.53
N PRO A 75 17.62 -6.51 -41.61
CA PRO A 75 16.69 -6.58 -42.74
C PRO A 75 16.81 -7.87 -43.58
N SER A 76 17.86 -8.68 -43.39
CA SER A 76 17.99 -10.04 -43.94
C SER A 76 17.39 -11.13 -43.04
N GLY A 77 17.02 -10.79 -41.80
CA GLY A 77 16.52 -11.73 -40.79
C GLY A 77 17.61 -12.48 -40.01
N ALA A 78 18.89 -12.10 -40.16
CA ALA A 78 19.99 -12.68 -39.39
C ALA A 78 19.83 -12.42 -37.88
N SER A 79 20.11 -13.44 -37.05
CA SER A 79 20.04 -13.33 -35.58
C SER A 79 21.41 -13.00 -34.97
N LEU A 80 21.45 -11.95 -34.15
CA LEU A 80 22.59 -11.61 -33.30
C LEU A 80 22.81 -12.59 -32.12
N TYR A 81 21.95 -13.60 -31.97
CA TYR A 81 22.01 -14.59 -30.89
C TYR A 81 21.87 -16.03 -31.44
N PRO A 82 22.95 -16.61 -32.00
CA PRO A 82 22.94 -18.00 -32.45
C PRO A 82 22.61 -18.95 -31.29
N GLY A 83 21.65 -19.86 -31.50
CA GLY A 83 21.28 -20.89 -30.51
C GLY A 83 20.37 -20.41 -29.36
N GLN A 84 19.83 -19.19 -29.40
CA GLN A 84 18.87 -18.68 -28.41
C GLN A 84 17.51 -18.35 -29.03
N SER A 85 16.45 -18.43 -28.23
CA SER A 85 15.11 -17.95 -28.60
C SER A 85 15.17 -16.47 -29.01
N THR A 86 14.72 -16.16 -30.22
CA THR A 86 14.65 -14.80 -30.77
C THR A 86 13.39 -14.60 -31.60
N THR A 87 12.90 -13.36 -31.64
CA THR A 87 11.85 -12.92 -32.57
C THR A 87 12.45 -12.65 -33.95
N GLY A 88 11.79 -13.10 -35.02
CA GLY A 88 12.15 -12.75 -36.40
C GLY A 88 11.85 -11.29 -36.75
N LEU A 89 12.30 -10.85 -37.93
CA LEU A 89 12.08 -9.50 -38.48
C LEU A 89 10.60 -9.09 -38.50
N VAL A 90 9.70 -10.04 -38.73
CA VAL A 90 8.26 -9.89 -38.46
C VAL A 90 7.88 -10.93 -37.41
N PRO A 91 7.52 -10.54 -36.18
CA PRO A 91 7.17 -11.49 -35.13
C PRO A 91 5.99 -12.41 -35.49
N LEU A 92 6.11 -13.69 -35.13
CA LEU A 92 5.03 -14.68 -35.22
C LEU A 92 4.38 -14.99 -33.85
N THR A 93 5.11 -14.68 -32.78
CA THR A 93 4.71 -14.85 -31.38
C THR A 93 5.02 -13.59 -30.57
N THR A 94 4.39 -13.44 -29.41
CA THR A 94 4.82 -12.49 -28.36
C THR A 94 6.15 -12.94 -27.75
N PHE A 95 6.76 -12.07 -26.94
CA PHE A 95 7.90 -12.46 -26.12
C PHE A 95 7.63 -13.64 -25.16
N ASP A 96 6.36 -13.93 -24.81
CA ASP A 96 5.94 -15.08 -24.00
C ASP A 96 5.60 -16.34 -24.85
N ASN A 97 6.09 -16.40 -26.10
CA ASN A 97 5.83 -17.46 -27.08
C ASN A 97 4.37 -17.65 -27.51
N ARG A 98 3.48 -16.69 -27.26
CA ARG A 98 2.06 -16.82 -27.65
C ARG A 98 1.88 -16.45 -29.13
N PRO A 99 1.27 -17.28 -29.98
CA PRO A 99 1.00 -16.92 -31.37
C PRO A 99 0.16 -15.64 -31.48
N ILE A 100 0.55 -14.70 -32.34
CA ILE A 100 -0.16 -13.41 -32.52
C ILE A 100 -1.03 -13.35 -33.79
N TRP A 101 -0.82 -14.29 -34.72
CA TRP A 101 -1.57 -14.41 -35.96
C TRP A 101 -2.77 -15.35 -35.80
N ARG A 102 -3.81 -15.15 -36.60
CA ARG A 102 -4.86 -16.16 -36.80
C ARG A 102 -4.26 -17.35 -37.56
N GLU A 103 -4.87 -18.52 -37.39
CA GLU A 103 -4.48 -19.73 -38.12
C GLU A 103 -4.53 -19.47 -39.65
N GLY A 104 -3.46 -19.85 -40.35
CA GLY A 104 -3.31 -19.57 -41.79
C GLY A 104 -3.06 -18.10 -42.19
N ALA A 105 -3.03 -17.16 -41.25
CA ALA A 105 -2.87 -15.72 -41.53
C ALA A 105 -1.48 -15.15 -41.21
N ALA A 106 -0.47 -16.01 -41.00
CA ALA A 106 0.91 -15.59 -40.84
C ALA A 106 1.45 -14.95 -42.14
N PRO A 107 2.33 -13.94 -42.06
CA PRO A 107 2.80 -13.20 -43.23
C PRO A 107 3.69 -14.06 -44.15
N ASP A 108 3.38 -14.01 -45.45
CA ASP A 108 4.23 -14.58 -46.50
C ASP A 108 5.48 -13.70 -46.79
N ALA A 109 6.40 -14.21 -47.60
CA ALA A 109 7.65 -13.54 -47.93
C ALA A 109 7.45 -12.18 -48.63
N ASP A 110 6.43 -12.05 -49.49
CA ASP A 110 6.14 -10.81 -50.20
C ASP A 110 5.54 -9.75 -49.24
N GLN A 111 4.73 -10.19 -48.27
CA GLN A 111 4.24 -9.35 -47.18
C GLN A 111 5.38 -8.87 -46.28
N VAL A 112 6.32 -9.75 -45.92
CA VAL A 112 7.51 -9.37 -45.15
C VAL A 112 8.36 -8.34 -45.92
N ALA A 113 8.62 -8.58 -47.21
CA ALA A 113 9.35 -7.64 -48.07
C ALA A 113 8.66 -6.27 -48.15
N ARG A 114 7.36 -6.22 -48.42
CA ARG A 114 6.59 -4.95 -48.44
C ARG A 114 6.65 -4.20 -47.12
N ARG A 115 6.60 -4.91 -45.98
CA ARG A 115 6.68 -4.28 -44.64
C ARG A 115 8.08 -3.76 -44.33
N ARG A 116 9.13 -4.49 -44.71
CA ARG A 116 10.51 -3.99 -44.63
C ARG A 116 10.66 -2.70 -45.44
N ASP A 117 10.21 -2.70 -46.68
CA ASP A 117 10.42 -1.57 -47.60
C ASP A 117 9.53 -0.35 -47.24
N SER A 118 8.38 -0.56 -46.60
CA SER A 118 7.42 0.52 -46.24
C SER A 118 7.53 1.06 -44.81
N PHE A 119 8.20 0.36 -43.90
CA PHE A 119 8.28 0.73 -42.47
C PHE A 119 9.71 0.69 -41.92
N HIS A 120 10.43 -0.42 -42.10
CA HIS A 120 11.80 -0.61 -41.60
C HIS A 120 12.81 0.28 -42.33
N ALA A 121 12.86 0.24 -43.66
CA ALA A 121 13.78 1.04 -44.45
C ALA A 121 13.58 2.57 -44.28
N PRO A 122 12.34 3.11 -44.21
CA PRO A 122 12.12 4.51 -43.86
C PRO A 122 12.64 4.93 -42.48
N TYR A 123 12.51 4.07 -41.45
CA TYR A 123 13.06 4.35 -40.10
C TYR A 123 14.58 4.46 -40.13
N HIS A 124 15.27 3.50 -40.74
CA HIS A 124 16.73 3.53 -40.85
C HIS A 124 17.24 4.65 -41.74
N ALA A 125 16.55 4.97 -42.84
CA ALA A 125 16.89 6.12 -43.67
C ALA A 125 16.79 7.45 -42.91
N ALA A 126 15.73 7.64 -42.10
CA ALA A 126 15.58 8.81 -41.24
C ALA A 126 16.67 8.87 -40.15
N LEU A 127 16.95 7.74 -39.49
CA LEU A 127 17.96 7.64 -38.44
C LEU A 127 19.38 7.96 -38.98
N ALA A 128 19.75 7.36 -40.12
CA ALA A 128 21.02 7.61 -40.79
C ALA A 128 21.14 9.07 -41.27
N ALA A 129 20.07 9.66 -41.81
CA ALA A 129 20.06 11.07 -42.21
C ALA A 129 20.28 12.01 -41.02
N GLN A 130 19.63 11.75 -39.88
CA GLN A 130 19.79 12.56 -38.67
C GLN A 130 21.17 12.40 -38.04
N LEU A 131 21.72 11.19 -37.98
CA LEU A 131 23.09 10.96 -37.51
C LEU A 131 24.13 11.62 -38.43
N ALA A 132 23.91 11.62 -39.75
CA ALA A 132 24.74 12.36 -40.70
C ALA A 132 24.66 13.88 -40.49
N ARG A 133 23.45 14.44 -40.31
CA ARG A 133 23.22 15.88 -40.03
C ARG A 133 23.92 16.31 -38.74
N VAL A 134 23.72 15.57 -37.65
CA VAL A 134 24.32 15.85 -36.34
C VAL A 134 25.85 15.72 -36.41
N LYS A 135 26.37 14.66 -37.03
CA LYS A 135 27.82 14.47 -37.23
C LYS A 135 28.46 15.58 -38.07
N ALA A 136 27.79 16.06 -39.11
CA ALA A 136 28.27 17.19 -39.91
C ALA A 136 28.33 18.50 -39.10
N ARG A 137 27.44 18.67 -38.11
CA ARG A 137 27.38 19.86 -37.24
C ARG A 137 28.40 19.83 -36.09
N HIS A 138 28.59 18.68 -35.45
CA HIS A 138 29.40 18.56 -34.22
C HIS A 138 30.73 17.81 -34.39
N GLY A 139 31.01 17.27 -35.58
CA GLY A 139 32.17 16.40 -35.86
C GLY A 139 31.97 14.94 -35.42
N TYR A 140 31.02 14.70 -34.51
CA TYR A 140 30.60 13.38 -34.04
C TYR A 140 29.08 13.38 -33.82
N ALA A 141 28.49 12.19 -33.68
CA ALA A 141 27.12 12.01 -33.24
C ALA A 141 27.07 10.79 -32.32
N VAL A 142 26.18 10.82 -31.32
CA VAL A 142 25.89 9.68 -30.44
C VAL A 142 24.46 9.24 -30.72
N LEU A 143 24.27 7.97 -31.07
CA LEU A 143 22.96 7.33 -31.05
C LEU A 143 22.76 6.69 -29.68
N HIS A 144 21.67 7.06 -29.01
CA HIS A 144 21.16 6.32 -27.86
C HIS A 144 19.81 5.72 -28.26
N ASP A 145 19.76 4.40 -28.34
CA ASP A 145 18.59 3.65 -28.83
C ASP A 145 17.74 3.23 -27.62
N CYS A 146 16.61 3.90 -27.42
CA CYS A 146 15.88 3.86 -26.17
C CYS A 146 14.84 2.72 -26.17
N HIS A 147 14.89 1.89 -25.13
CA HIS A 147 14.05 0.71 -24.99
C HIS A 147 13.44 0.58 -23.59
N SER A 148 12.23 0.03 -23.52
CA SER A 148 11.67 -0.57 -22.30
C SER A 148 11.26 -2.01 -22.59
N ILE A 149 11.45 -2.90 -21.61
CA ILE A 149 11.03 -4.30 -21.73
C ILE A 149 10.53 -4.81 -20.38
N ARG A 150 9.58 -5.74 -20.40
CA ARG A 150 9.11 -6.41 -19.18
C ARG A 150 10.28 -7.13 -18.52
N SER A 151 10.47 -6.90 -17.22
CA SER A 151 11.60 -7.43 -16.46
C SER A 151 11.56 -8.95 -16.25
N GLN A 152 10.40 -9.58 -16.43
CA GLN A 152 10.21 -11.03 -16.36
C GLN A 152 9.56 -11.55 -17.64
N ILE A 153 10.33 -12.32 -18.43
CA ILE A 153 9.86 -12.99 -19.65
C ILE A 153 10.54 -14.37 -19.71
N PRO A 154 10.02 -15.38 -18.97
CA PRO A 154 10.69 -16.67 -18.79
C PRO A 154 11.01 -17.45 -20.07
N TRP A 155 10.30 -17.16 -21.17
CA TRP A 155 10.58 -17.75 -22.49
C TRP A 155 11.83 -17.16 -23.17
N LEU A 156 12.14 -15.90 -22.90
CA LEU A 156 13.18 -15.14 -23.59
C LEU A 156 14.50 -15.10 -22.79
N PHE A 157 14.43 -15.23 -21.47
CA PHE A 157 15.55 -15.31 -20.53
C PHE A 157 15.09 -15.91 -19.19
N GLU A 158 16.03 -16.45 -18.41
CA GLU A 158 15.79 -16.93 -17.05
C GLU A 158 15.87 -15.78 -16.03
N GLY A 159 15.02 -15.83 -15.00
CA GLY A 159 15.02 -14.87 -13.89
C GLY A 159 14.45 -13.48 -14.24
N VAL A 160 14.88 -12.48 -13.48
CA VAL A 160 14.52 -11.06 -13.66
C VAL A 160 15.68 -10.35 -14.36
N LEU A 161 15.38 -9.55 -15.40
CA LEU A 161 16.38 -8.68 -16.00
C LEU A 161 16.83 -7.58 -15.04
N PRO A 162 18.10 -7.16 -15.10
CA PRO A 162 18.57 -5.95 -14.42
C PRO A 162 17.79 -4.70 -14.84
N ASP A 163 17.60 -3.76 -13.90
CA ASP A 163 16.95 -2.46 -14.12
C ASP A 163 17.55 -1.71 -15.33
N PHE A 164 18.88 -1.81 -15.51
CA PHE A 164 19.61 -1.25 -16.64
C PHE A 164 20.40 -2.31 -17.40
N ASN A 165 20.21 -2.40 -18.72
CA ASN A 165 20.98 -3.26 -19.61
C ASN A 165 21.58 -2.43 -20.74
N ILE A 166 22.88 -2.20 -20.68
CA ILE A 166 23.62 -1.34 -21.62
C ILE A 166 24.19 -2.23 -22.73
N GLY A 167 23.79 -2.00 -23.98
CA GLY A 167 24.28 -2.78 -25.14
C GLY A 167 25.21 -1.98 -26.06
N THR A 168 26.41 -2.51 -26.34
CA THR A 168 27.44 -1.85 -27.18
C THR A 168 28.05 -2.75 -28.27
N ASP A 169 27.41 -3.90 -28.52
CA ASP A 169 27.94 -5.09 -29.21
C ASP A 169 29.39 -5.39 -28.79
N MET A 170 29.58 -5.62 -27.49
CA MET A 170 30.92 -5.88 -26.91
C MET A 170 31.94 -4.78 -27.26
N GLY A 171 31.53 -3.52 -27.20
CA GLY A 171 32.36 -2.35 -27.51
C GLY A 171 32.60 -2.08 -29.02
N ARG A 172 31.82 -2.68 -29.92
CA ARG A 172 31.94 -2.45 -31.38
C ARG A 172 31.15 -1.24 -31.88
N THR A 173 30.00 -0.93 -31.27
CA THR A 173 29.11 0.16 -31.70
C THR A 173 29.19 1.40 -30.82
N CYS A 174 29.86 1.33 -29.66
CA CYS A 174 30.05 2.45 -28.76
C CYS A 174 31.55 2.76 -28.54
N ALA A 175 31.88 4.03 -28.29
CA ALA A 175 33.23 4.40 -27.89
C ALA A 175 33.46 4.03 -26.41
N PRO A 176 34.62 3.46 -26.01
CA PRO A 176 34.85 2.99 -24.64
C PRO A 176 34.62 4.04 -23.54
N ALA A 177 34.89 5.33 -23.83
CA ALA A 177 34.64 6.42 -22.90
C ALA A 177 33.14 6.69 -22.64
N ILE A 178 32.28 6.47 -23.66
CA ILE A 178 30.83 6.63 -23.54
C ILE A 178 30.23 5.41 -22.84
N GLU A 179 30.71 4.20 -23.18
CA GLU A 179 30.34 2.95 -22.49
C GLU A 179 30.63 3.03 -20.98
N ALA A 180 31.84 3.43 -20.60
CA ALA A 180 32.23 3.60 -19.20
C ALA A 180 31.41 4.67 -18.47
N ALA A 181 31.11 5.80 -19.13
CA ALA A 181 30.29 6.86 -18.55
C ALA A 181 28.83 6.43 -18.32
N ALA A 182 28.24 5.70 -19.27
CA ALA A 182 26.89 5.16 -19.14
C ALA A 182 26.80 4.11 -18.02
N LEU A 183 27.78 3.19 -17.94
CA LEU A 183 27.84 2.18 -16.89
C LEU A 183 27.95 2.82 -15.51
N ALA A 184 28.90 3.74 -15.31
CA ALA A 184 29.09 4.42 -14.04
C ALA A 184 27.86 5.23 -13.60
N ALA A 185 27.13 5.85 -14.56
CA ALA A 185 25.90 6.58 -14.27
C ALA A 185 24.76 5.65 -13.80
N CYS A 186 24.61 4.47 -14.41
CA CYS A 186 23.65 3.46 -13.97
C CYS A 186 24.01 2.85 -12.61
N GLU A 187 25.27 2.46 -12.40
CA GLU A 187 25.75 1.89 -11.13
C GLU A 187 25.59 2.86 -9.95
N ALA A 188 25.81 4.17 -10.17
CA ALA A 188 25.65 5.19 -9.15
C ALA A 188 24.20 5.33 -8.60
N THR A 189 23.20 4.75 -9.28
CA THR A 189 21.81 4.72 -8.80
C THR A 189 21.54 3.65 -7.74
N GLY A 190 22.46 2.70 -7.54
CA GLY A 190 22.26 1.52 -6.70
C GLY A 190 21.29 0.47 -7.28
N ARG A 191 20.80 0.65 -8.51
CA ARG A 191 19.94 -0.30 -9.22
C ARG A 191 20.73 -1.39 -9.92
N SER A 192 20.09 -2.53 -10.17
CA SER A 192 20.72 -3.66 -10.83
C SER A 192 21.09 -3.30 -12.27
N THR A 193 22.38 -3.44 -12.62
CA THR A 193 22.94 -2.94 -13.89
C THR A 193 23.78 -4.04 -14.55
N VAL A 194 23.71 -4.16 -15.87
CA VAL A 194 24.56 -5.06 -16.67
C VAL A 194 25.02 -4.38 -17.96
N LEU A 195 26.28 -4.63 -18.34
CA LEU A 195 26.86 -4.26 -19.63
C LEU A 195 26.92 -5.50 -20.54
N ASN A 196 26.39 -5.39 -21.75
CA ASN A 196 26.30 -6.45 -22.77
C ASN A 196 25.68 -7.76 -22.25
N GLY A 197 24.61 -7.65 -21.45
CA GLY A 197 23.89 -8.80 -20.90
C GLY A 197 22.98 -9.49 -21.94
N ARG A 198 21.71 -9.75 -21.58
CA ARG A 198 20.73 -10.35 -22.51
C ARG A 198 20.58 -9.56 -23.82
N PHE A 199 20.67 -8.23 -23.74
CA PHE A 199 20.62 -7.33 -24.88
C PHE A 199 22.01 -6.73 -25.09
N ARG A 200 22.75 -7.30 -26.05
CA ARG A 200 24.09 -6.82 -26.40
C ARG A 200 24.07 -5.52 -27.20
N GLY A 201 22.91 -5.06 -27.66
CA GLY A 201 22.78 -3.91 -28.57
C GLY A 201 23.43 -4.19 -29.94
N GLY A 202 23.51 -3.14 -30.75
CA GLY A 202 24.15 -3.16 -32.06
C GLY A 202 23.17 -3.26 -33.23
N LEU A 203 23.14 -2.20 -34.03
CA LEU A 203 22.60 -2.20 -35.40
C LEU A 203 23.79 -2.40 -36.34
N ASP A 204 23.80 -3.49 -37.10
CA ASP A 204 24.96 -3.90 -37.90
C ASP A 204 25.04 -3.18 -39.27
N ASP A 205 24.64 -1.90 -39.30
CA ASP A 205 24.77 -1.06 -40.48
C ASP A 205 26.22 -0.53 -40.57
N ALA A 206 26.89 -0.86 -41.67
CA ALA A 206 28.26 -0.43 -41.95
C ALA A 206 28.43 1.10 -41.96
N ALA A 207 27.36 1.87 -42.21
CA ALA A 207 27.36 3.33 -42.18
C ALA A 207 27.55 3.93 -40.77
N LEU A 208 27.25 3.17 -39.71
CA LEU A 208 27.24 3.63 -38.31
C LEU A 208 28.52 3.28 -37.53
N ARG A 209 29.46 2.54 -38.12
CA ARG A 209 30.66 2.08 -37.43
C ARG A 209 31.65 3.23 -37.14
N PRO A 210 32.27 3.30 -35.94
CA PRO A 210 33.33 4.26 -35.67
C PRO A 210 34.52 4.05 -36.62
N ALA A 211 34.97 5.11 -37.28
CA ALA A 211 36.19 5.05 -38.08
C ALA A 211 37.39 4.81 -37.14
N ARG A 212 38.12 3.71 -37.34
CA ARG A 212 39.33 3.39 -36.54
C ARG A 212 40.47 4.35 -36.88
N GLY A 213 40.48 5.51 -36.23
CA GLY A 213 41.60 6.44 -36.24
C GLY A 213 42.84 5.80 -35.59
N ARG A 214 43.92 5.68 -36.33
CA ARG A 214 45.25 5.39 -35.76
C ARG A 214 45.71 6.62 -35.00
N HIS A 215 45.80 6.53 -33.66
CA HIS A 215 46.60 7.50 -32.91
C HIS A 215 48.09 7.27 -33.21
N PRO A 216 48.88 8.33 -33.50
CA PRO A 216 50.33 8.25 -33.47
C PRO A 216 50.81 8.01 -32.05
N ARG A 217 51.88 7.24 -31.90
CA ARG A 217 52.72 7.26 -30.68
C ARG A 217 53.61 8.50 -30.74
N ASP A 218 53.84 9.14 -29.60
CA ASP A 218 55.20 9.42 -29.10
C ASP A 218 55.16 9.80 -27.61
N PRO A 219 56.31 9.83 -26.89
CA PRO A 219 56.38 9.38 -25.50
C PRO A 219 56.80 10.50 -24.50
N ASP A 220 57.31 10.07 -23.34
CA ASP A 220 57.82 10.86 -22.20
C ASP A 220 56.72 11.58 -21.37
N GLY A 221 56.76 11.60 -20.03
CA GLY A 221 57.64 10.91 -19.08
C GLY A 221 57.29 11.22 -17.61
N THR A 222 57.65 10.29 -16.71
CA THR A 222 57.88 10.49 -15.25
C THR A 222 56.87 11.20 -14.34
N GLY A 223 56.35 10.46 -13.34
CA GLY A 223 56.44 10.88 -11.92
C GLY A 223 55.14 11.30 -11.19
N PRO A 224 54.93 10.90 -9.91
CA PRO A 224 53.66 11.11 -9.17
C PRO A 224 53.73 12.13 -8.02
N ALA A 225 52.56 12.62 -7.55
CA ALA A 225 52.39 13.27 -6.24
C ALA A 225 50.93 13.27 -5.75
N GLU A 226 50.73 13.25 -4.42
CA GLU A 226 49.44 13.27 -3.71
C GLU A 226 48.80 14.67 -3.60
N PRO A 227 47.49 14.78 -3.29
CA PRO A 227 46.79 16.05 -3.10
C PRO A 227 46.74 16.51 -1.63
N PRO A 228 46.68 17.84 -1.39
CA PRO A 228 46.00 18.34 -0.20
C PRO A 228 45.11 19.58 -0.43
N GLY A 229 44.14 19.77 0.47
CA GLY A 229 43.79 21.12 0.96
C GLY A 229 42.44 21.72 0.55
N ARG A 230 41.50 21.71 1.50
CA ARG A 230 40.24 22.50 1.46
C ARG A 230 40.52 24.01 1.49
N GLY A 231 39.64 24.82 0.88
CA GLY A 231 39.66 26.28 1.05
C GLY A 231 38.40 27.02 0.55
N GLY A 232 37.56 27.43 1.49
CA GLY A 232 36.66 28.60 1.39
C GLY A 232 36.74 29.37 2.72
N PRO A 233 35.97 30.46 2.98
CA PRO A 233 34.81 30.95 2.22
C PRO A 233 34.69 32.51 2.10
N ALA A 234 33.50 32.96 1.66
CA ALA A 234 32.79 34.20 2.01
C ALA A 234 33.08 35.54 1.29
N LEU A 235 31.98 36.23 0.89
CA LEU A 235 31.63 37.60 1.33
C LEU A 235 30.15 37.95 1.02
N ARG A 236 29.65 39.10 1.54
CA ARG A 236 28.22 39.42 1.81
C ARG A 236 27.67 40.65 1.00
N PRO A 237 26.34 40.95 1.04
CA PRO A 237 25.63 41.92 0.16
C PRO A 237 25.35 43.31 0.79
N LEU A 238 24.72 44.26 0.06
CA LEU A 238 23.94 45.43 0.59
C LEU A 238 23.11 46.24 -0.47
N SER A 239 21.78 46.04 -0.54
CA SER A 239 20.65 47.03 -0.34
C SER A 239 20.48 48.37 -1.18
N PRO A 240 19.39 49.20 -1.08
CA PRO A 240 18.63 49.70 -2.27
C PRO A 240 18.17 51.20 -2.36
N ALA A 241 17.59 51.62 -3.52
CA ALA A 241 16.83 52.88 -3.76
C ALA A 241 16.09 52.89 -5.15
N GLN A 242 15.05 53.69 -5.51
CA GLN A 242 13.97 54.42 -4.79
C GLN A 242 12.73 54.77 -5.71
N ARG A 243 11.87 55.75 -5.34
CA ARG A 243 10.48 56.09 -5.78
C ARG A 243 10.27 56.92 -7.07
N GLY A 244 9.04 56.92 -7.61
CA GLY A 244 8.46 57.93 -8.54
C GLY A 244 6.91 57.81 -8.65
N SER A 245 6.16 58.90 -8.94
CA SER A 245 4.68 59.00 -8.76
C SER A 245 3.87 59.54 -9.97
N ALA A 246 2.54 59.35 -9.91
CA ALA A 246 1.45 59.69 -10.89
C ALA A 246 1.15 61.22 -11.03
N PRO A 247 0.05 61.77 -11.66
CA PRO A 247 -1.22 61.16 -12.17
C PRO A 247 -1.92 61.81 -13.43
N ALA A 248 -3.16 61.34 -13.76
CA ALA A 248 -4.39 62.14 -14.00
C ALA A 248 -5.26 61.93 -15.29
N ALA A 249 -6.48 61.40 -15.07
CA ALA A 249 -7.82 61.88 -15.50
C ALA A 249 -8.25 62.18 -16.97
N GLY A 250 -9.49 61.75 -17.29
CA GLY A 250 -10.32 62.23 -18.42
C GLY A 250 -11.80 61.79 -18.27
N ARG A 251 -12.77 62.68 -18.53
CA ARG A 251 -14.23 62.46 -18.36
C ARG A 251 -14.97 62.50 -19.70
N GLY A 252 -16.16 61.90 -19.76
CA GLY A 252 -17.14 62.13 -20.83
C GLY A 252 -18.51 61.51 -20.50
N ALA A 253 -19.59 62.24 -20.70
CA ALA A 253 -20.97 61.80 -20.46
C ALA A 253 -21.86 62.29 -21.60
N ASP A 254 -22.99 61.63 -21.87
CA ASP A 254 -24.12 62.29 -22.53
C ASP A 254 -25.48 61.64 -22.22
N ARG A 255 -26.57 62.34 -22.57
CA ARG A 255 -27.96 62.08 -22.13
C ARG A 255 -28.97 61.87 -23.28
N ASP A 256 -30.13 61.30 -22.90
CA ASP A 256 -31.48 61.59 -23.45
C ASP A 256 -31.83 61.05 -24.87
N PRO A 257 -33.13 61.04 -25.29
CA PRO A 257 -34.27 60.44 -24.59
C PRO A 257 -35.28 59.68 -25.51
N GLY A 258 -36.22 58.95 -24.89
CA GLY A 258 -37.64 59.20 -25.20
C GLY A 258 -38.54 58.07 -25.74
N ARG A 259 -39.72 57.96 -25.09
CA ARG A 259 -41.05 57.54 -25.61
C ARG A 259 -41.22 56.06 -26.08
N GLY A 260 -42.33 55.37 -25.79
CA GLY A 260 -43.44 55.70 -24.88
C GLY A 260 -44.72 54.87 -25.12
N ALA A 261 -45.44 54.59 -24.02
CA ALA A 261 -46.86 54.18 -23.91
C ALA A 261 -47.33 52.81 -24.45
N GLY A 262 -48.17 52.11 -23.66
CA GLY A 262 -48.79 50.83 -24.06
C GLY A 262 -49.51 50.02 -22.97
N ALA A 263 -50.42 50.64 -22.21
CA ALA A 263 -51.52 50.07 -21.40
C ALA A 263 -51.37 48.70 -20.64
N CYS A 264 -51.54 48.80 -19.32
CA CYS A 264 -51.92 47.74 -18.37
C CYS A 264 -53.44 47.36 -18.49
N PRO A 265 -54.05 46.47 -17.68
CA PRO A 265 -53.48 45.53 -16.68
C PRO A 265 -54.10 44.11 -16.64
N ALA A 266 -53.38 43.15 -16.05
CA ALA A 266 -54.00 42.13 -15.18
C ALA A 266 -53.00 41.65 -14.11
N ARG A 267 -53.40 41.72 -12.84
CA ARG A 267 -52.58 41.38 -11.67
C ARG A 267 -52.44 39.85 -11.52
N LEU A 268 -51.25 39.38 -11.19
CA LEU A 268 -51.02 38.76 -9.88
C LEU A 268 -49.52 38.67 -9.53
N THR A 269 -49.23 38.94 -8.26
CA THR A 269 -47.89 39.10 -7.69
C THR A 269 -47.29 37.76 -7.25
N HIS A 270 -45.99 37.56 -7.44
CA HIS A 270 -45.06 37.32 -6.32
C HIS A 270 -43.60 37.49 -6.78
N LEU A 271 -42.81 38.25 -6.02
CA LEU A 271 -41.40 38.51 -6.33
C LEU A 271 -40.49 37.34 -5.93
N ARG A 272 -39.60 36.94 -6.84
CA ARG A 272 -38.26 36.42 -6.48
C ARG A 272 -37.22 37.41 -7.01
N ARG A 273 -36.29 37.85 -6.16
CA ARG A 273 -35.17 38.70 -6.55
C ARG A 273 -34.13 37.87 -7.32
N HIS A 274 -33.62 38.40 -8.44
CA HIS A 274 -32.48 37.83 -9.14
C HIS A 274 -31.15 38.28 -8.52
N SER A 275 -30.24 37.33 -8.30
CA SER A 275 -28.79 37.57 -8.25
C SER A 275 -28.20 37.47 -9.67
N PRO A 276 -27.04 38.09 -9.96
CA PRO A 276 -26.49 38.17 -11.31
C PRO A 276 -26.01 36.82 -11.87
N ARG A 277 -26.15 36.64 -13.18
CA ARG A 277 -25.78 35.43 -13.92
C ARG A 277 -24.25 35.24 -13.95
N ARG A 278 -23.78 34.03 -13.68
CA ARG A 278 -22.44 33.55 -14.09
C ARG A 278 -22.42 33.31 -15.62
N PRO A 279 -21.26 33.41 -16.30
CA PRO A 279 -21.17 33.14 -17.73
C PRO A 279 -21.41 31.65 -18.04
N ASP A 280 -21.98 31.42 -19.22
CA ASP A 280 -22.36 30.11 -19.73
C ASP A 280 -21.13 29.22 -19.98
N ARG A 281 -21.19 27.95 -19.57
CA ARG A 281 -20.21 26.91 -19.90
C ARG A 281 -20.93 25.83 -20.68
N SER A 282 -20.57 25.69 -21.96
CA SER A 282 -21.07 24.65 -22.85
C SER A 282 -20.96 23.25 -22.21
N PRO A 283 -21.94 22.36 -22.44
CA PRO A 283 -21.88 21.00 -21.90
C PRO A 283 -20.69 20.23 -22.50
N PRO A 284 -20.04 19.32 -21.73
CA PRO A 284 -18.98 18.48 -22.26
C PRO A 284 -19.52 17.56 -23.36
N ALA A 285 -18.70 17.31 -24.38
CA ALA A 285 -19.05 16.41 -25.47
C ALA A 285 -19.23 14.97 -24.95
N PRO A 286 -20.17 14.17 -25.52
CA PRO A 286 -20.36 12.79 -25.10
C PRO A 286 -19.11 11.95 -25.41
N HIS A 287 -18.64 11.19 -24.44
CA HIS A 287 -17.49 10.29 -24.59
C HIS A 287 -17.72 9.29 -25.73
N PRO A 288 -16.70 9.00 -26.57
CA PRO A 288 -16.79 7.98 -27.60
C PRO A 288 -16.94 6.60 -26.94
N LYS A 289 -17.93 5.83 -27.40
CA LYS A 289 -18.22 4.48 -26.88
C LYS A 289 -17.11 3.50 -27.26
N GLY A 290 -16.58 2.77 -26.27
CA GLY A 290 -15.97 1.45 -26.48
C GLY A 290 -14.44 1.42 -26.61
N PHE A 291 -13.74 1.67 -25.50
CA PHE A 291 -12.46 1.01 -25.21
C PHE A 291 -12.69 -0.04 -24.10
N PRO A 292 -11.93 -1.14 -24.06
CA PRO A 292 -11.99 -2.07 -22.94
C PRO A 292 -11.56 -1.35 -21.66
N MET A 293 -12.35 -1.50 -20.58
CA MET A 293 -12.06 -0.81 -19.32
C MET A 293 -10.73 -1.31 -18.74
N THR A 294 -9.81 -0.40 -18.47
CA THR A 294 -8.77 -0.58 -17.46
C THR A 294 -9.45 -0.86 -16.12
N ASP A 295 -8.91 -1.76 -15.29
CA ASP A 295 -9.49 -2.01 -13.96
C ASP A 295 -9.48 -0.69 -13.15
N PRO A 296 -10.64 -0.14 -12.73
CA PRO A 296 -10.70 1.14 -12.03
C PRO A 296 -10.07 1.11 -10.62
N ARG A 297 -9.60 -0.06 -10.18
CA ARG A 297 -8.89 -0.27 -8.91
C ARG A 297 -7.37 -0.26 -9.09
N HIS A 298 -6.85 -0.37 -10.32
CA HIS A 298 -5.42 -0.41 -10.62
C HIS A 298 -4.88 0.97 -11.04
N ASN A 299 -3.81 1.44 -10.39
CA ASN A 299 -3.04 2.61 -10.80
C ASN A 299 -1.63 2.53 -10.22
N MET A 300 -0.60 2.81 -11.04
CA MET A 300 0.81 2.74 -10.67
C MET A 300 1.33 3.94 -9.86
N ARG A 301 0.44 4.83 -9.40
CA ARG A 301 0.83 6.03 -8.64
C ARG A 301 1.13 5.71 -7.18
N ASP A 302 2.28 6.17 -6.70
CA ASP A 302 2.61 6.19 -5.28
C ASP A 302 1.92 7.39 -4.61
N ILE A 303 1.35 7.16 -3.43
CA ILE A 303 0.61 8.17 -2.67
C ILE A 303 1.40 8.52 -1.40
N PHE A 304 1.58 9.82 -1.15
CA PHE A 304 2.23 10.34 0.04
C PHE A 304 1.33 11.39 0.70
N PRO A 305 1.16 11.36 2.04
CA PRO A 305 0.43 12.40 2.74
C PRO A 305 1.22 13.72 2.77
N PRO A 306 0.56 14.88 2.67
CA PRO A 306 1.17 16.17 3.01
C PRO A 306 1.75 16.16 4.42
N THR A 307 2.89 16.82 4.59
CA THR A 307 3.62 16.96 5.87
C THR A 307 3.87 18.43 6.19
N GLY A 308 4.40 18.73 7.38
CA GLY A 308 4.58 20.11 7.85
C GLY A 308 3.27 20.84 8.20
N PRO A 309 3.33 22.14 8.50
CA PRO A 309 2.21 22.91 9.04
C PRO A 309 1.28 23.53 7.97
N GLU A 310 1.63 23.43 6.69
CA GLU A 310 0.84 24.03 5.60
C GLU A 310 -0.42 23.19 5.32
N LEU A 311 -1.56 23.85 5.10
CA LEU A 311 -2.84 23.19 4.83
C LEU A 311 -3.12 23.10 3.33
N SER A 312 -3.65 21.97 2.87
CA SER A 312 -4.21 21.78 1.53
C SER A 312 -5.76 21.80 1.52
N ALA A 313 -6.38 21.54 2.68
CA ALA A 313 -7.80 21.71 2.95
C ALA A 313 -8.11 22.99 3.75
N LYS A 314 -9.40 23.31 3.93
CA LYS A 314 -9.86 24.53 4.64
C LYS A 314 -9.54 24.57 6.15
N SER A 315 -9.27 23.43 6.79
CA SER A 315 -9.00 23.36 8.24
C SER A 315 -8.19 22.13 8.62
N TRP A 316 -7.59 22.10 9.81
CA TRP A 316 -6.96 20.88 10.36
C TRP A 316 -7.95 19.73 10.59
N GLN A 317 -9.23 20.02 10.81
CA GLN A 317 -10.28 18.99 10.97
C GLN A 317 -10.60 18.30 9.63
N THR A 318 -10.31 18.91 8.48
CA THR A 318 -10.50 18.34 7.13
C THR A 318 -9.20 17.89 6.46
N GLU A 319 -8.07 18.53 6.80
CA GLU A 319 -6.71 18.09 6.44
C GLU A 319 -6.32 16.77 7.13
N ALA A 320 -6.74 16.56 8.38
CA ALA A 320 -6.47 15.33 9.14
C ALA A 320 -6.97 14.04 8.44
N PRO A 321 -8.26 13.89 8.08
CA PRO A 321 -8.72 12.71 7.34
C PRO A 321 -8.09 12.60 5.95
N LEU A 322 -7.74 13.72 5.30
CA LEU A 322 -7.06 13.73 4.00
C LEU A 322 -5.65 13.12 4.10
N ARG A 323 -4.83 13.60 5.06
CA ARG A 323 -3.50 13.03 5.34
C ARG A 323 -3.59 11.57 5.74
N MET A 324 -4.57 11.19 6.56
CA MET A 324 -4.69 9.79 6.98
C MET A 324 -5.17 8.85 5.86
N LEU A 325 -6.05 9.31 4.96
CA LEU A 325 -6.41 8.57 3.75
C LEU A 325 -5.18 8.30 2.87
N MET A 326 -4.34 9.32 2.67
CA MET A 326 -3.10 9.20 1.90
C MET A 326 -2.06 8.33 2.62
N ASN A 327 -1.93 8.43 3.94
CA ASN A 327 -1.05 7.59 4.75
C ASN A 327 -1.41 6.10 4.64
N ASN A 328 -2.70 5.78 4.60
CA ASN A 328 -3.19 4.41 4.39
C ASN A 328 -2.76 3.82 3.03
N LEU A 329 -2.32 4.63 2.06
CA LEU A 329 -1.82 4.18 0.75
C LEU A 329 -0.31 4.47 0.54
N HIS A 330 0.40 4.86 1.60
CA HIS A 330 1.84 5.08 1.52
C HIS A 330 2.58 3.76 1.20
N PRO A 331 3.57 3.73 0.29
CA PRO A 331 4.25 2.49 -0.10
C PRO A 331 4.90 1.71 1.05
N ASP A 332 5.45 2.39 2.05
CA ASP A 332 5.98 1.73 3.26
C ASP A 332 4.91 1.31 4.28
N VAL A 333 3.63 1.68 4.07
CA VAL A 333 2.51 1.37 4.98
C VAL A 333 1.62 0.27 4.41
N ALA A 334 1.19 0.40 3.16
CA ALA A 334 0.19 -0.46 2.53
C ALA A 334 0.81 -1.75 1.95
N GLU A 335 0.09 -2.86 2.03
CA GLU A 335 0.54 -4.15 1.51
C GLU A 335 0.45 -4.26 -0.03
N ASN A 336 -0.42 -3.48 -0.69
CA ASN A 336 -0.48 -3.28 -2.14
C ASN A 336 -1.23 -1.97 -2.51
N PRO A 337 -0.59 -0.79 -2.40
CA PRO A 337 -1.26 0.50 -2.57
C PRO A 337 -1.79 0.76 -3.98
N HIS A 338 -1.17 0.19 -5.02
CA HIS A 338 -1.57 0.36 -6.42
C HIS A 338 -2.96 -0.24 -6.74
N GLU A 339 -3.43 -1.17 -5.90
CA GLU A 339 -4.78 -1.76 -5.90
C GLU A 339 -5.72 -1.17 -4.82
N LEU A 340 -5.32 -0.04 -4.22
CA LEU A 340 -5.92 0.59 -3.04
C LEU A 340 -5.90 -0.27 -1.76
N VAL A 341 -5.19 -1.41 -1.78
CA VAL A 341 -5.19 -2.42 -0.69
C VAL A 341 -4.19 -2.05 0.39
N VAL A 342 -4.72 -1.86 1.60
CA VAL A 342 -3.94 -1.51 2.79
C VAL A 342 -3.46 -2.77 3.50
N TYR A 343 -4.35 -3.68 3.91
CA TYR A 343 -4.01 -4.94 4.57
C TYR A 343 -5.17 -5.95 4.63
N GLY A 344 -4.87 -7.19 5.05
CA GLY A 344 -5.88 -8.18 5.48
C GLY A 344 -6.68 -8.81 4.34
N GLY A 345 -5.98 -9.29 3.30
CA GLY A 345 -6.59 -9.67 2.02
C GLY A 345 -6.92 -8.41 1.22
N ILE A 346 -8.17 -8.25 0.81
CA ILE A 346 -8.64 -7.13 -0.05
C ILE A 346 -9.13 -5.89 0.74
N GLY A 347 -8.58 -5.62 1.92
CA GLY A 347 -8.97 -4.45 2.73
C GLY A 347 -8.46 -3.14 2.13
N ARG A 348 -9.36 -2.32 1.55
CA ARG A 348 -9.01 -1.12 0.77
C ARG A 348 -9.31 0.21 1.48
N ALA A 349 -8.62 1.28 1.06
CA ALA A 349 -8.82 2.64 1.56
C ALA A 349 -9.97 3.41 0.85
N ALA A 350 -10.15 3.15 -0.44
CA ALA A 350 -11.21 3.67 -1.29
C ALA A 350 -11.65 2.58 -2.29
N ARG A 351 -12.83 2.73 -2.91
CA ARG A 351 -13.43 1.68 -3.76
C ARG A 351 -12.76 1.58 -5.13
N THR A 352 -12.51 2.72 -5.75
CA THR A 352 -11.83 2.89 -7.04
C THR A 352 -10.91 4.10 -6.96
N TRP A 353 -10.01 4.28 -7.92
CA TRP A 353 -9.14 5.45 -7.96
C TRP A 353 -9.91 6.75 -8.24
N ASP A 354 -10.98 6.69 -9.04
CA ASP A 354 -11.92 7.80 -9.22
C ASP A 354 -12.60 8.16 -7.89
N ASP A 355 -13.07 7.17 -7.12
CA ASP A 355 -13.68 7.41 -5.81
C ASP A 355 -12.66 8.01 -4.81
N PHE A 356 -11.38 7.59 -4.86
CA PHE A 356 -10.29 8.20 -4.07
C PHE A 356 -10.09 9.68 -4.45
N ASP A 357 -9.99 10.00 -5.74
CA ASP A 357 -9.73 11.36 -6.20
C ASP A 357 -10.89 12.30 -5.81
N VAL A 358 -12.14 11.84 -5.94
CA VAL A 358 -13.30 12.61 -5.49
C VAL A 358 -13.33 12.76 -3.95
N ILE A 359 -12.87 11.79 -3.16
CA ILE A 359 -12.72 11.98 -1.70
C ILE A 359 -11.67 13.05 -1.41
N VAL A 360 -10.51 13.01 -2.08
CA VAL A 360 -9.43 13.99 -1.90
C VAL A 360 -9.88 15.40 -2.26
N GLU A 361 -10.58 15.58 -3.38
CA GLU A 361 -11.17 16.87 -3.77
C GLU A 361 -12.24 17.33 -2.77
N SER A 362 -13.13 16.42 -2.34
CA SER A 362 -14.19 16.73 -1.37
C SER A 362 -13.61 17.20 -0.04
N LEU A 363 -12.58 16.52 0.49
CA LEU A 363 -11.96 16.89 1.76
C LEU A 363 -11.24 18.24 1.71
N ARG A 364 -10.72 18.63 0.54
CA ARG A 364 -10.09 19.96 0.35
C ARG A 364 -11.13 21.09 0.37
N ASP A 365 -12.31 20.86 -0.19
CA ASP A 365 -13.39 21.88 -0.27
C ASP A 365 -14.41 21.81 0.89
N LEU A 366 -14.37 20.79 1.76
CA LEU A 366 -15.36 20.62 2.83
C LEU A 366 -15.30 21.76 3.87
N GLU A 367 -16.45 22.39 4.14
CA GLU A 367 -16.58 23.46 5.15
C GLU A 367 -16.66 22.94 6.59
N ALA A 368 -16.46 23.83 7.57
CA ALA A 368 -16.43 23.48 8.98
C ALA A 368 -17.79 22.99 9.53
N ASP A 369 -18.92 23.42 8.95
CA ASP A 369 -20.27 22.95 9.31
C ASP A 369 -20.82 21.91 8.33
N GLU A 370 -19.95 21.21 7.59
CA GLU A 370 -20.31 20.14 6.67
C GLU A 370 -19.72 18.77 7.09
N THR A 371 -20.29 17.71 6.51
CA THR A 371 -19.91 16.32 6.71
C THR A 371 -19.93 15.56 5.37
N LEU A 372 -18.80 14.96 5.01
CA LEU A 372 -18.69 14.02 3.89
C LEU A 372 -19.24 12.64 4.31
N VAL A 373 -20.08 12.04 3.46
CA VAL A 373 -20.64 10.70 3.66
C VAL A 373 -19.98 9.72 2.69
N VAL A 374 -19.31 8.69 3.24
CA VAL A 374 -18.62 7.64 2.49
C VAL A 374 -19.32 6.29 2.69
N GLN A 375 -19.75 5.68 1.59
CA GLN A 375 -20.41 4.37 1.56
C GLN A 375 -19.52 3.36 0.86
N SER A 376 -19.06 2.31 1.55
CA SER A 376 -18.11 1.30 1.03
C SER A 376 -17.03 1.91 0.13
N GLY A 377 -16.24 2.84 0.68
CA GLY A 377 -15.13 3.50 -0.02
C GLY A 377 -15.49 4.50 -1.13
N LYS A 378 -16.76 4.89 -1.25
CA LYS A 378 -17.25 5.85 -2.25
C LYS A 378 -17.83 7.11 -1.60
N PRO A 379 -17.44 8.34 -2.02
CA PRO A 379 -18.09 9.57 -1.59
C PRO A 379 -19.48 9.66 -2.23
N ILE A 380 -20.55 9.78 -1.42
CA ILE A 380 -21.93 9.80 -1.92
C ILE A 380 -22.70 11.09 -1.65
N ALA A 381 -22.30 11.87 -0.64
CA ALA A 381 -22.93 13.15 -0.32
C ALA A 381 -22.00 14.02 0.53
N ILE A 382 -22.15 15.33 0.41
CA ILE A 382 -21.77 16.30 1.45
C ILE A 382 -23.07 16.83 2.04
N VAL A 383 -23.20 16.82 3.37
CA VAL A 383 -24.39 17.28 4.08
C VAL A 383 -24.02 18.31 5.14
N ARG A 384 -24.88 19.31 5.32
CA ARG A 384 -24.70 20.33 6.35
C ARG A 384 -25.05 19.78 7.73
N THR A 385 -24.15 19.98 8.69
CA THR A 385 -24.26 19.57 10.09
C THR A 385 -23.93 20.76 11.01
N HIS A 386 -22.81 20.70 11.74
CA HIS A 386 -22.27 21.76 12.61
C HIS A 386 -20.80 21.47 12.95
N GLU A 387 -20.07 22.47 13.45
CA GLU A 387 -18.63 22.37 13.75
C GLU A 387 -18.28 21.21 14.70
N ASP A 388 -19.09 20.97 15.72
CA ASP A 388 -18.90 19.87 16.68
C ASP A 388 -19.32 18.47 16.17
N ALA A 389 -19.84 18.34 14.93
CA ALA A 389 -20.13 17.05 14.30
C ALA A 389 -18.88 16.47 13.61
N PRO A 390 -18.86 15.18 13.25
CA PRO A 390 -17.81 14.61 12.42
C PRO A 390 -17.75 15.26 11.03
N ARG A 391 -16.52 15.52 10.53
CA ARG A 391 -16.27 15.93 9.14
C ARG A 391 -16.47 14.79 8.16
N VAL A 392 -16.30 13.53 8.59
CA VAL A 392 -16.56 12.35 7.75
C VAL A 392 -17.35 11.28 8.51
N LEU A 393 -18.36 10.71 7.85
CA LEU A 393 -19.10 9.54 8.30
C LEU A 393 -18.92 8.41 7.30
N ILE A 394 -18.46 7.25 7.77
CA ILE A 394 -18.05 6.13 6.92
C ILE A 394 -18.87 4.87 7.25
N ALA A 395 -19.45 4.23 6.23
CA ALA A 395 -20.15 2.95 6.38
C ALA A 395 -19.67 1.95 5.32
N ASN A 396 -18.78 1.02 5.69
CA ASN A 396 -18.12 0.10 4.75
C ASN A 396 -18.51 -1.36 4.96
N SER A 397 -18.65 -2.10 3.86
CA SER A 397 -18.91 -3.56 3.82
C SER A 397 -20.22 -4.05 4.47
N ASN A 398 -21.06 -3.16 4.98
CA ASN A 398 -22.32 -3.51 5.65
C ASN A 398 -23.31 -4.18 4.68
N LEU A 399 -23.82 -5.35 5.07
CA LEU A 399 -24.81 -6.13 4.32
C LEU A 399 -25.94 -6.54 5.27
N VAL A 400 -27.17 -6.64 4.73
CA VAL A 400 -28.30 -7.20 5.50
C VAL A 400 -27.96 -8.66 5.86
N PRO A 401 -28.15 -9.13 7.11
CA PRO A 401 -27.48 -10.35 7.61
C PRO A 401 -27.62 -11.61 6.75
N ARG A 402 -28.80 -11.85 6.12
CA ARG A 402 -29.00 -13.03 5.25
C ARG A 402 -28.15 -13.00 3.96
N TRP A 403 -27.64 -11.83 3.58
CA TRP A 403 -26.77 -11.60 2.42
C TRP A 403 -25.32 -11.31 2.84
N ALA A 404 -24.99 -11.36 4.13
CA ALA A 404 -23.66 -11.10 4.67
C ALA A 404 -22.68 -12.26 4.42
N THR A 405 -22.44 -12.60 3.15
CA THR A 405 -21.56 -13.69 2.73
C THR A 405 -20.51 -13.20 1.73
N TRP A 406 -19.36 -13.88 1.67
CA TRP A 406 -18.33 -13.59 0.67
C TRP A 406 -18.85 -13.72 -0.77
N ASP A 407 -19.72 -14.69 -1.06
CA ASP A 407 -20.30 -14.83 -2.40
C ASP A 407 -21.14 -13.63 -2.82
N HIS A 408 -21.97 -13.09 -1.92
CA HIS A 408 -22.77 -11.91 -2.22
C HIS A 408 -21.91 -10.64 -2.27
N PHE A 409 -20.96 -10.50 -1.35
CA PHE A 409 -19.96 -9.43 -1.38
C PHE A 409 -19.21 -9.41 -2.72
N ASN A 410 -18.66 -10.54 -3.16
CA ASN A 410 -17.90 -10.67 -4.42
C ASN A 410 -18.78 -10.42 -5.65
N ALA A 411 -20.08 -10.77 -5.59
CA ALA A 411 -21.05 -10.46 -6.64
C ALA A 411 -21.41 -8.96 -6.72
N LEU A 412 -21.19 -8.19 -5.66
CA LEU A 412 -21.35 -6.73 -5.63
C LEU A 412 -20.03 -6.00 -5.97
N ASP A 413 -18.87 -6.49 -5.51
CA ASP A 413 -17.55 -5.93 -5.89
C ASP A 413 -17.33 -6.00 -7.40
N ARG A 414 -17.63 -7.14 -8.04
CA ARG A 414 -17.62 -7.28 -9.52
C ARG A 414 -18.57 -6.34 -10.27
N LYS A 415 -19.49 -5.65 -9.58
CA LYS A 415 -20.39 -4.62 -10.14
C LYS A 415 -19.97 -3.19 -9.79
N GLY A 416 -18.83 -3.00 -9.11
CA GLY A 416 -18.39 -1.70 -8.58
C GLY A 416 -19.25 -1.18 -7.42
N LEU A 417 -20.01 -2.07 -6.76
CA LEU A 417 -20.97 -1.70 -5.71
C LEU A 417 -20.44 -1.85 -4.28
N MET A 418 -19.25 -2.46 -4.10
CA MET A 418 -18.75 -2.82 -2.78
C MET A 418 -17.24 -2.57 -2.64
N MET A 419 -16.81 -2.44 -1.39
CA MET A 419 -15.41 -2.39 -0.96
C MET A 419 -15.35 -3.06 0.41
N TYR A 420 -14.31 -3.86 0.67
CA TYR A 420 -14.04 -4.39 2.01
C TYR A 420 -13.20 -3.38 2.77
N GLY A 421 -13.74 -2.83 3.85
CA GLY A 421 -13.05 -1.81 4.66
C GLY A 421 -12.05 -2.37 5.68
N GLN A 422 -11.98 -3.70 5.86
CA GLN A 422 -11.34 -4.32 7.04
C GLN A 422 -11.81 -3.56 8.31
N MET A 423 -10.92 -3.30 9.26
CA MET A 423 -11.10 -2.34 10.36
C MET A 423 -10.54 -0.98 9.94
N THR A 424 -9.22 -0.81 9.95
CA THR A 424 -8.58 0.52 9.81
C THR A 424 -8.21 0.91 8.38
N ALA A 425 -8.40 0.02 7.41
CA ALA A 425 -8.13 0.28 5.99
C ALA A 425 -9.12 1.30 5.40
N GLY A 426 -10.42 0.99 5.47
CA GLY A 426 -11.48 1.86 4.95
C GLY A 426 -11.88 3.01 5.88
N SER A 427 -11.30 3.09 7.08
CA SER A 427 -11.55 4.16 8.07
C SER A 427 -10.33 5.06 8.33
N TRP A 428 -9.28 4.91 7.52
CA TRP A 428 -8.13 5.83 7.45
C TRP A 428 -7.44 6.04 8.81
N ILE A 429 -7.03 4.94 9.47
CA ILE A 429 -6.27 5.01 10.73
C ILE A 429 -5.27 3.86 10.88
N TYR A 430 -4.80 3.34 9.74
CA TYR A 430 -3.74 2.33 9.70
C TYR A 430 -2.36 3.01 9.80
N ILE A 431 -1.47 2.40 10.58
CA ILE A 431 -0.16 2.96 10.95
C ILE A 431 0.96 1.94 10.71
N GLY A 432 0.79 1.12 9.66
CA GLY A 432 1.63 -0.03 9.39
C GLY A 432 1.50 -1.12 10.45
N THR A 433 2.50 -1.99 10.48
CA THR A 433 2.59 -3.19 11.33
C THR A 433 2.51 -2.84 12.82
N GLN A 434 3.00 -1.64 13.21
CA GLN A 434 2.93 -1.13 14.59
C GLN A 434 1.50 -1.15 15.16
N GLY A 435 0.46 -1.04 14.32
CA GLY A 435 -0.94 -0.98 14.75
C GLY A 435 -1.42 -2.18 15.59
N ILE A 436 -0.76 -3.34 15.50
CA ILE A 436 -1.11 -4.55 16.26
C ILE A 436 -0.01 -5.04 17.22
N VAL A 437 1.25 -4.61 17.06
CA VAL A 437 2.42 -5.09 17.86
C VAL A 437 2.14 -5.12 19.34
N GLN A 438 1.55 -4.05 19.89
CA GLN A 438 1.28 -4.04 21.32
C GLN A 438 0.23 -5.08 21.71
N GLY A 439 -0.84 -5.26 20.94
CA GLY A 439 -1.83 -6.30 21.23
C GLY A 439 -1.22 -7.70 21.22
N THR A 440 -0.31 -7.96 20.27
CA THR A 440 0.43 -9.22 20.19
C THR A 440 1.45 -9.38 21.32
N PHE A 441 2.15 -8.31 21.70
CA PHE A 441 3.04 -8.30 22.86
C PHE A 441 2.28 -8.53 24.17
N GLU A 442 1.16 -7.84 24.43
CA GLU A 442 0.34 -8.07 25.63
C GLU A 442 -0.23 -9.49 25.65
N THR A 443 -0.59 -10.06 24.49
CA THR A 443 -1.06 -11.45 24.41
C THR A 443 0.04 -12.44 24.79
N PHE A 444 1.23 -12.33 24.19
CA PHE A 444 2.34 -13.24 24.53
C PHE A 444 2.86 -13.01 25.95
N ALA A 445 2.92 -11.77 26.44
CA ALA A 445 3.30 -11.47 27.82
C ALA A 445 2.30 -12.04 28.83
N GLU A 446 0.99 -11.99 28.55
CA GLU A 446 -0.03 -12.59 29.42
C GLU A 446 -0.04 -14.12 29.33
N ALA A 447 0.14 -14.70 28.15
CA ALA A 447 0.35 -16.15 28.00
C ALA A 447 1.60 -16.60 28.79
N GLY A 448 2.69 -15.84 28.75
CA GLY A 448 3.87 -16.04 29.58
C GLY A 448 3.55 -16.03 31.07
N ARG A 449 2.73 -15.07 31.56
CA ARG A 449 2.30 -15.03 32.98
C ARG A 449 1.45 -16.23 33.38
N GLN A 450 0.55 -16.69 32.51
CA GLN A 450 -0.39 -17.77 32.84
C GLN A 450 0.23 -19.17 32.74
N HIS A 451 1.22 -19.37 31.87
CA HIS A 451 1.79 -20.68 31.56
C HIS A 451 3.26 -20.86 31.96
N TYR A 452 4.00 -19.76 32.19
CA TYR A 452 5.47 -19.75 32.33
C TYR A 452 5.97 -18.74 33.39
N ASP A 453 5.16 -18.46 34.43
CA ASP A 453 5.49 -17.54 35.53
C ASP A 453 5.88 -16.09 35.11
N GLY A 454 5.61 -15.72 33.86
CA GLY A 454 5.95 -14.41 33.28
C GLY A 454 7.31 -14.34 32.59
N ASP A 455 8.08 -15.44 32.54
CA ASP A 455 9.39 -15.50 31.88
C ASP A 455 9.37 -16.42 30.64
N LEU A 456 9.69 -15.84 29.49
CA LEU A 456 9.78 -16.52 28.20
C LEU A 456 11.22 -16.69 27.71
N ALA A 457 12.23 -16.35 28.53
CA ALA A 457 13.62 -16.59 28.17
C ALA A 457 13.89 -18.08 27.90
N GLY A 458 14.57 -18.37 26.78
CA GLY A 458 14.82 -19.74 26.33
C GLY A 458 13.59 -20.48 25.77
N ARG A 459 12.44 -19.80 25.60
CA ARG A 459 11.22 -20.35 25.01
C ARG A 459 11.03 -19.90 23.58
N TRP A 460 10.20 -20.61 22.81
CA TRP A 460 9.89 -20.23 21.44
C TRP A 460 8.43 -20.40 21.04
N ILE A 461 7.97 -19.47 20.20
CA ILE A 461 6.60 -19.40 19.67
C ILE A 461 6.58 -19.85 18.21
N LEU A 462 5.68 -20.76 17.87
CA LEU A 462 5.38 -21.18 16.50
C LEU A 462 4.14 -20.42 15.99
N THR A 463 4.23 -19.80 14.81
CA THR A 463 3.09 -19.15 14.17
C THR A 463 3.14 -19.19 12.63
N GLY A 464 2.04 -18.84 11.98
CA GLY A 464 1.92 -18.61 10.53
C GLY A 464 1.56 -17.17 10.18
N GLY A 465 1.98 -16.73 8.99
CA GLY A 465 1.61 -15.48 8.35
C GLY A 465 2.46 -14.25 8.73
N LEU A 466 3.09 -13.63 7.73
CA LEU A 466 3.87 -12.38 7.83
C LEU A 466 3.28 -11.26 6.95
N GLY A 467 1.96 -11.23 6.77
CA GLY A 467 1.23 -10.09 6.18
C GLY A 467 1.27 -8.83 7.05
N GLY A 468 0.57 -7.75 6.67
CA GLY A 468 0.67 -6.45 7.36
C GLY A 468 0.36 -6.44 8.86
N MET A 469 -0.45 -7.39 9.34
CA MET A 469 -0.67 -7.64 10.78
C MET A 469 0.20 -8.81 11.28
N GLY A 470 0.28 -9.92 10.52
CA GLY A 470 1.09 -11.11 10.83
C GLY A 470 2.58 -10.81 11.08
N GLY A 471 3.13 -9.82 10.38
CA GLY A 471 4.50 -9.36 10.54
C GLY A 471 4.81 -8.70 11.89
N ALA A 472 3.82 -8.45 12.74
CA ALA A 472 4.03 -7.97 14.10
C ALA A 472 4.44 -9.08 15.08
N GLN A 473 4.04 -10.33 14.79
CA GLN A 473 4.25 -11.48 15.67
C GLN A 473 5.72 -11.74 16.05
N PRO A 474 6.70 -11.68 15.12
CA PRO A 474 8.07 -12.02 15.46
C PRO A 474 8.69 -10.98 16.39
N LEU A 475 8.53 -9.69 16.09
CA LEU A 475 8.95 -8.62 16.99
C LEU A 475 8.22 -8.64 18.34
N ALA A 476 6.92 -8.90 18.36
CA ALA A 476 6.15 -8.97 19.61
C ALA A 476 6.59 -10.12 20.53
N ALA A 477 6.91 -11.29 19.96
CA ALA A 477 7.49 -12.42 20.70
C ALA A 477 8.86 -12.06 21.28
N VAL A 478 9.73 -11.44 20.49
CA VAL A 478 11.06 -10.98 20.92
C VAL A 478 10.97 -9.92 22.03
N MET A 479 10.02 -8.98 21.93
CA MET A 479 9.74 -7.99 22.99
C MET A 479 9.20 -8.63 24.28
N ALA A 480 8.49 -9.76 24.17
CA ALA A 480 8.02 -10.56 25.30
C ALA A 480 9.10 -11.50 25.88
N GLY A 481 10.29 -11.59 25.26
CA GLY A 481 11.42 -12.39 25.70
C GLY A 481 11.55 -13.77 25.06
N ALA A 482 10.64 -14.14 24.14
CA ALA A 482 10.66 -15.42 23.44
C ALA A 482 11.41 -15.36 22.10
N CYS A 483 11.92 -16.50 21.65
CA CYS A 483 12.20 -16.71 20.23
C CYS A 483 10.90 -16.92 19.42
N CYS A 484 10.95 -16.74 18.10
CA CYS A 484 9.80 -16.94 17.23
C CYS A 484 10.16 -17.59 15.89
N LEU A 485 9.44 -18.64 15.52
CA LEU A 485 9.45 -19.25 14.19
C LEU A 485 8.11 -18.93 13.52
N ALA A 486 8.15 -18.06 12.51
CA ALA A 486 6.97 -17.63 11.76
C ALA A 486 7.01 -18.21 10.33
N VAL A 487 6.03 -19.04 9.97
CA VAL A 487 5.93 -19.66 8.64
C VAL A 487 5.24 -18.70 7.66
N GLU A 488 5.87 -18.43 6.53
CA GLU A 488 5.32 -17.57 5.47
C GLU A 488 5.56 -18.20 4.09
N CYS A 489 4.57 -18.16 3.23
CA CYS A 489 4.62 -18.75 1.89
C CYS A 489 5.16 -17.77 0.82
N ASP A 490 4.92 -16.47 0.99
CA ASP A 490 5.38 -15.41 0.10
C ASP A 490 6.66 -14.78 0.65
N GLU A 491 7.81 -15.19 0.09
CA GLU A 491 9.14 -14.70 0.47
C GLU A 491 9.24 -13.16 0.44
N THR A 492 8.47 -12.48 -0.42
CA THR A 492 8.45 -11.00 -0.48
C THR A 492 7.86 -10.36 0.78
N ARG A 493 6.98 -11.06 1.51
CA ARG A 493 6.42 -10.59 2.78
C ARG A 493 7.42 -10.75 3.92
N ALA A 494 8.14 -11.87 3.96
CA ALA A 494 9.25 -12.06 4.90
C ALA A 494 10.34 -10.99 4.69
N ASP A 495 10.73 -10.74 3.44
CA ASP A 495 11.71 -9.70 3.10
C ASP A 495 11.25 -8.29 3.47
N PHE A 496 9.96 -7.99 3.33
CA PHE A 496 9.39 -6.73 3.84
C PHE A 496 9.61 -6.59 5.35
N ARG A 497 9.32 -7.64 6.15
CA ARG A 497 9.44 -7.55 7.62
C ARG A 497 10.89 -7.45 8.09
N ILE A 498 11.82 -8.14 7.43
CA ILE A 498 13.25 -8.02 7.71
C ILE A 498 13.73 -6.59 7.39
N ARG A 499 13.35 -6.05 6.22
CA ARG A 499 13.65 -4.66 5.84
C ARG A 499 13.13 -3.63 6.85
N THR A 500 11.95 -3.86 7.43
CA THR A 500 11.34 -2.95 8.42
C THR A 500 11.73 -3.25 9.88
N GLY A 501 12.65 -4.19 10.15
CA GLY A 501 13.12 -4.51 11.50
C GLY A 501 12.14 -5.33 12.35
N TYR A 502 11.15 -5.95 11.70
CA TYR A 502 10.06 -6.72 12.31
C TYR A 502 10.34 -8.22 12.43
N CYS A 503 11.35 -8.72 11.75
CA CYS A 503 11.87 -10.09 11.86
C CYS A 503 13.41 -10.05 11.68
N ASP A 504 14.15 -10.92 12.38
CA ASP A 504 15.62 -10.84 12.45
C ASP A 504 16.30 -11.62 11.31
N GLU A 505 15.91 -12.88 11.05
CA GLU A 505 16.52 -13.77 10.04
C GLU A 505 15.47 -14.52 9.17
N LYS A 506 15.93 -15.14 8.07
CA LYS A 506 15.10 -15.95 7.15
C LYS A 506 15.74 -17.32 6.90
N ALA A 507 14.94 -18.38 6.95
CA ALA A 507 15.31 -19.74 6.62
C ALA A 507 14.46 -20.29 5.46
N ARG A 508 15.02 -21.24 4.69
CA ARG A 508 14.30 -21.93 3.59
C ARG A 508 14.10 -23.43 3.83
N THR A 509 14.58 -23.94 4.96
CA THR A 509 14.32 -25.32 5.40
C THR A 509 13.91 -25.30 6.87
N LEU A 510 13.10 -26.27 7.28
CA LEU A 510 12.70 -26.43 8.67
C LEU A 510 13.90 -26.73 9.57
N ASP A 511 14.87 -27.50 9.09
CA ASP A 511 16.05 -27.88 9.85
C ASP A 511 16.95 -26.66 10.16
N ASP A 512 17.15 -25.77 9.19
CA ASP A 512 17.87 -24.50 9.41
C ASP A 512 17.14 -23.62 10.44
N ALA A 513 15.81 -23.49 10.31
CA ALA A 513 15.00 -22.68 11.22
C ALA A 513 15.05 -23.22 12.66
N LEU A 514 14.91 -24.53 12.85
CA LEU A 514 15.01 -25.16 14.16
C LEU A 514 16.42 -25.04 14.75
N ALA A 515 17.48 -25.17 13.94
CA ALA A 515 18.86 -24.97 14.40
C ALA A 515 19.15 -23.51 14.80
N MET A 516 18.51 -22.53 14.16
CA MET A 516 18.55 -21.13 14.59
C MET A 516 17.87 -20.94 15.95
N ILE A 517 16.65 -21.46 16.12
CA ILE A 517 15.90 -21.40 17.38
C ILE A 517 16.67 -22.08 18.51
N ASP A 518 17.15 -23.32 18.34
CA ASP A 518 17.89 -24.07 19.36
C ASP A 518 19.08 -23.28 19.91
N ARG A 519 19.90 -22.75 18.98
CA ARG A 519 21.06 -21.90 19.29
C ARG A 519 20.68 -20.66 20.09
N TRP A 520 19.60 -19.96 19.71
CA TRP A 520 19.17 -18.74 20.41
C TRP A 520 18.56 -19.06 21.78
N THR A 521 17.68 -20.06 21.87
CA THR A 521 17.08 -20.49 23.14
C THR A 521 18.14 -21.00 24.13
N GLY A 522 19.13 -21.76 23.66
CA GLY A 522 20.26 -22.24 24.47
C GLY A 522 21.22 -21.13 24.91
N ALA A 523 21.26 -20.01 24.18
CA ALA A 523 22.02 -18.80 24.56
C ALA A 523 21.22 -17.81 25.43
N GLY A 524 19.93 -18.06 25.67
CA GLY A 524 19.04 -17.10 26.34
C GLY A 524 18.73 -15.84 25.51
N GLU A 525 18.91 -15.91 24.18
CA GLU A 525 18.56 -14.83 23.26
C GLU A 525 17.07 -14.89 22.87
N ALA A 526 16.47 -13.72 22.63
CA ALA A 526 15.14 -13.59 22.03
C ALA A 526 15.30 -13.06 20.60
N LYS A 527 15.08 -13.93 19.61
CA LYS A 527 15.23 -13.65 18.17
C LYS A 527 14.19 -14.37 17.33
N SER A 528 13.99 -13.90 16.10
CA SER A 528 12.96 -14.38 15.21
C SER A 528 13.47 -14.86 13.85
N VAL A 529 12.88 -15.93 13.35
CA VAL A 529 13.13 -16.47 12.00
C VAL A 529 11.83 -16.59 11.20
N ALA A 530 11.85 -16.05 9.99
CA ALA A 530 10.84 -16.31 8.96
C ALA A 530 11.21 -17.62 8.22
N LEU A 531 10.39 -18.65 8.31
CA LEU A 531 10.55 -19.89 7.55
C LEU A 531 9.70 -19.82 6.27
N ILE A 532 10.36 -19.86 5.11
CA ILE A 532 9.67 -19.91 3.82
C ILE A 532 9.05 -21.30 3.62
N GLY A 533 7.73 -21.38 3.63
CA GLY A 533 6.97 -22.64 3.52
C GLY A 533 5.46 -22.45 3.70
N ASN A 534 4.69 -23.54 3.62
CA ASN A 534 3.25 -23.52 3.90
C ASN A 534 2.99 -23.98 5.35
N ALA A 535 2.17 -23.24 6.11
CA ALA A 535 1.84 -23.61 7.48
C ALA A 535 1.12 -24.97 7.57
N ALA A 536 0.32 -25.33 6.55
CA ALA A 536 -0.33 -26.65 6.46
C ALA A 536 0.63 -27.82 6.21
N ASP A 537 1.88 -27.55 5.81
CA ASP A 537 2.96 -28.56 5.74
C ASP A 537 3.82 -28.54 7.02
N ILE A 538 4.23 -27.35 7.47
CA ILE A 538 5.20 -27.18 8.56
C ILE A 538 4.61 -27.54 9.94
N PHE A 539 3.37 -27.16 10.25
CA PHE A 539 2.79 -27.43 11.56
C PHE A 539 2.62 -28.94 11.81
N PRO A 540 2.05 -29.73 10.87
CA PRO A 540 2.03 -31.20 10.99
C PRO A 540 3.42 -31.84 11.06
N GLU A 541 4.43 -31.33 10.36
CA GLU A 541 5.79 -31.90 10.41
C GLU A 541 6.49 -31.62 11.76
N ILE A 542 6.34 -30.43 12.35
CA ILE A 542 6.85 -30.15 13.70
C ILE A 542 6.12 -31.03 14.73
N LEU A 543 4.80 -31.19 14.61
CA LEU A 543 4.01 -32.05 15.47
C LEU A 543 4.46 -33.52 15.38
N ARG A 544 4.66 -34.03 14.16
CA ARG A 544 5.15 -35.40 13.91
C ARG A 544 6.53 -35.60 14.55
N ARG A 545 7.46 -34.65 14.36
CA ARG A 545 8.80 -34.68 15.00
C ARG A 545 8.70 -34.70 16.53
N MET A 546 7.80 -33.91 17.12
CA MET A 546 7.54 -33.90 18.56
C MET A 546 7.02 -35.26 19.05
N GLN A 547 6.09 -35.88 18.32
CA GLN A 547 5.52 -37.19 18.65
C GLN A 547 6.53 -38.34 18.48
N ASP A 548 7.38 -38.29 17.45
CA ASP A 548 8.43 -39.26 17.17
C ASP A 548 9.65 -39.12 18.11
N GLY A 549 9.69 -38.10 18.97
CA GLY A 549 10.83 -37.81 19.85
C GLY A 549 12.08 -37.33 19.11
N ALA A 550 11.92 -36.77 17.91
CA ALA A 550 13.03 -36.18 17.16
C ALA A 550 13.55 -34.90 17.85
N PRO A 551 14.84 -34.54 17.67
CA PRO A 551 15.40 -33.33 18.27
C PRO A 551 14.64 -32.06 17.82
N LEU A 552 14.07 -31.37 18.81
CA LEU A 552 13.45 -30.04 18.67
C LEU A 552 13.99 -29.12 19.78
N PRO A 553 14.08 -27.79 19.56
CA PRO A 553 14.43 -26.83 20.61
C PRO A 553 13.45 -26.97 21.79
N GLY A 554 13.96 -27.20 23.00
CA GLY A 554 13.13 -27.45 24.18
C GLY A 554 12.23 -28.70 24.11
N GLY A 555 12.38 -29.55 23.09
CA GLY A 555 11.55 -30.71 22.80
C GLY A 555 10.20 -30.43 22.12
N ARG A 556 9.73 -29.17 22.13
CA ARG A 556 8.43 -28.72 21.56
C ARG A 556 8.37 -27.18 21.50
N PRO A 557 7.48 -26.57 20.68
CA PRO A 557 7.13 -25.17 20.85
C PRO A 557 6.48 -24.92 22.22
N ASP A 558 6.69 -23.72 22.78
CA ASP A 558 6.09 -23.30 24.05
C ASP A 558 4.73 -22.62 23.84
N ILE A 559 4.53 -21.91 22.72
CA ILE A 559 3.24 -21.32 22.36
C ILE A 559 2.99 -21.56 20.86
N VAL A 560 1.76 -21.93 20.51
CA VAL A 560 1.32 -22.11 19.11
C VAL A 560 0.16 -21.17 18.79
N THR A 561 0.23 -20.47 17.67
CA THR A 561 -0.87 -19.65 17.16
C THR A 561 -0.82 -19.55 15.63
N ASP A 562 -1.74 -18.80 15.02
CA ASP A 562 -1.72 -18.51 13.59
C ASP A 562 -2.30 -17.12 13.28
N GLN A 563 -1.70 -16.43 12.30
CA GLN A 563 -2.19 -15.18 11.73
C GLN A 563 -2.11 -15.14 10.19
N THR A 564 -2.23 -16.29 9.52
CA THR A 564 -2.59 -16.33 8.09
C THR A 564 -3.93 -15.61 7.83
N SER A 565 -4.22 -15.22 6.60
CA SER A 565 -5.49 -14.53 6.28
C SER A 565 -6.63 -15.51 6.01
N ALA A 566 -6.84 -16.46 6.92
CA ALA A 566 -7.86 -17.52 6.83
C ALA A 566 -9.31 -17.01 6.66
N HIS A 567 -9.58 -15.76 7.06
CA HIS A 567 -10.87 -15.08 6.90
C HIS A 567 -11.29 -14.86 5.44
N ASP A 568 -10.34 -14.94 4.50
CA ASP A 568 -10.57 -14.90 3.05
C ASP A 568 -9.85 -16.10 2.39
N PRO A 569 -10.52 -17.27 2.28
CA PRO A 569 -9.89 -18.47 1.73
C PRO A 569 -9.45 -18.36 0.26
N VAL A 570 -9.91 -17.35 -0.49
CA VAL A 570 -9.51 -17.17 -1.88
C VAL A 570 -8.18 -16.40 -1.94
N HIS A 571 -8.12 -15.23 -1.30
CA HIS A 571 -6.97 -14.31 -1.43
C HIS A 571 -5.97 -14.38 -0.26
N GLY A 572 -6.29 -15.08 0.83
CA GLY A 572 -5.56 -14.98 2.09
C GLY A 572 -4.84 -16.25 2.58
N TYR A 573 -5.03 -17.40 1.95
CA TYR A 573 -4.41 -18.67 2.37
C TYR A 573 -3.97 -19.51 1.16
N LEU A 574 -2.70 -19.90 1.12
CA LEU A 574 -2.11 -20.74 0.07
C LEU A 574 -2.53 -22.22 0.27
N PRO A 575 -3.18 -22.87 -0.70
CA PRO A 575 -3.45 -24.31 -0.62
C PRO A 575 -2.16 -25.14 -0.56
N GLN A 576 -2.22 -26.26 0.16
CA GLN A 576 -1.10 -27.20 0.30
C GLN A 576 -0.68 -27.76 -1.07
N GLY A 577 0.64 -27.87 -1.29
CA GLY A 577 1.21 -28.36 -2.55
C GLY A 577 1.14 -27.39 -3.75
N TRP A 578 0.55 -26.20 -3.61
CA TRP A 578 0.48 -25.19 -4.67
C TRP A 578 1.63 -24.18 -4.55
N SER A 579 2.04 -23.60 -5.68
CA SER A 579 2.95 -22.44 -5.67
C SER A 579 2.19 -21.13 -5.48
N VAL A 580 2.85 -20.10 -4.92
CA VAL A 580 2.26 -18.74 -4.79
C VAL A 580 1.85 -18.16 -6.15
N ALA A 581 2.59 -18.46 -7.22
CA ALA A 581 2.26 -18.02 -8.58
C ALA A 581 1.00 -18.71 -9.14
N GLU A 582 0.89 -20.02 -8.94
CA GLU A 582 -0.30 -20.80 -9.31
C GLU A 582 -1.54 -20.33 -8.55
N TRP A 583 -1.41 -20.18 -7.23
CA TRP A 583 -2.49 -19.69 -6.36
C TRP A 583 -3.02 -18.33 -6.82
N ARG A 584 -2.13 -17.34 -7.03
CA ARG A 584 -2.49 -16.03 -7.58
C ARG A 584 -3.21 -16.12 -8.93
N SER A 585 -2.73 -16.97 -9.86
CA SER A 585 -3.38 -17.14 -11.16
C SER A 585 -4.77 -17.81 -11.05
N LYS A 586 -4.95 -18.72 -10.09
CA LYS A 586 -6.23 -19.43 -9.87
C LYS A 586 -7.26 -18.59 -9.10
N GLN A 587 -6.86 -17.55 -8.36
CA GLN A 587 -7.80 -16.60 -7.72
C GLN A 587 -8.75 -15.97 -8.75
N GLU A 588 -8.26 -15.62 -9.93
CA GLU A 588 -9.07 -15.06 -11.01
C GLU A 588 -9.79 -16.13 -11.85
N THR A 589 -9.07 -17.19 -12.22
CA THR A 589 -9.56 -18.18 -13.21
C THR A 589 -10.44 -19.27 -12.61
N ALA A 590 -10.25 -19.62 -11.34
CA ALA A 590 -10.93 -20.70 -10.64
C ALA A 590 -11.14 -20.42 -9.13
N PRO A 591 -11.70 -19.27 -8.70
CA PRO A 591 -11.79 -18.89 -7.29
C PRO A 591 -12.48 -19.92 -6.38
N LYS A 592 -13.43 -20.70 -6.91
CA LYS A 592 -14.10 -21.77 -6.16
C LYS A 592 -13.25 -23.02 -5.96
N GLU A 593 -12.30 -23.28 -6.87
CA GLU A 593 -11.27 -24.32 -6.69
C GLU A 593 -10.29 -23.88 -5.59
N VAL A 594 -9.85 -22.61 -5.64
CA VAL A 594 -8.99 -22.01 -4.60
C VAL A 594 -9.67 -22.08 -3.23
N GLU A 595 -10.93 -21.63 -3.13
CA GLU A 595 -11.68 -21.63 -1.87
C GLU A 595 -11.71 -23.04 -1.25
N ALA A 596 -12.09 -24.07 -2.03
CA ALA A 596 -12.16 -25.44 -1.52
C ALA A 596 -10.79 -25.99 -1.10
N ALA A 597 -9.75 -25.77 -1.92
CA ALA A 597 -8.40 -26.27 -1.63
C ALA A 597 -7.76 -25.57 -0.41
N ALA A 598 -7.99 -24.26 -0.26
CA ALA A 598 -7.51 -23.48 0.87
C ALA A 598 -8.19 -23.92 2.18
N LYS A 599 -9.52 -24.06 2.20
CA LYS A 599 -10.26 -24.53 3.38
C LYS A 599 -9.83 -25.94 3.80
N HIS A 600 -9.65 -26.85 2.85
CA HIS A 600 -9.11 -28.19 3.13
C HIS A 600 -7.72 -28.12 3.79
N SER A 601 -6.85 -27.22 3.33
CA SER A 601 -5.51 -27.02 3.91
C SER A 601 -5.57 -26.37 5.30
N MET A 602 -6.53 -25.48 5.56
CA MET A 602 -6.78 -24.94 6.91
C MET A 602 -7.24 -26.04 7.87
N ARG A 603 -8.08 -26.98 7.42
CA ARG A 603 -8.49 -28.14 8.25
C ARG A 603 -7.28 -28.95 8.72
N VAL A 604 -6.32 -29.22 7.83
CA VAL A 604 -5.07 -29.93 8.16
C VAL A 604 -4.22 -29.15 9.16
N HIS A 605 -4.07 -27.83 8.94
CA HIS A 605 -3.33 -26.94 9.84
C HIS A 605 -3.96 -26.89 11.24
N VAL A 606 -5.28 -26.68 11.35
CA VAL A 606 -5.97 -26.62 12.66
C VAL A 606 -5.97 -27.97 13.36
N ALA A 607 -6.03 -29.10 12.65
CA ALA A 607 -5.88 -30.41 13.27
C ALA A 607 -4.52 -30.53 13.99
N ALA A 608 -3.43 -30.04 13.39
CA ALA A 608 -2.13 -30.01 14.07
C ALA A 608 -2.12 -29.07 15.29
N MET A 609 -2.81 -27.92 15.23
CA MET A 609 -2.98 -27.02 16.38
C MET A 609 -3.78 -27.68 17.52
N VAL A 610 -4.84 -28.42 17.21
CA VAL A 610 -5.61 -29.21 18.19
C VAL A 610 -4.72 -30.28 18.85
N ASP A 611 -3.85 -30.94 18.09
CA ASP A 611 -2.94 -31.94 18.65
C ASP A 611 -1.81 -31.33 19.50
N PHE A 612 -1.30 -30.12 19.16
CA PHE A 612 -0.42 -29.37 20.06
C PHE A 612 -1.12 -29.01 21.38
N TRP A 613 -2.37 -28.55 21.31
CA TRP A 613 -3.20 -28.29 22.49
C TRP A 613 -3.41 -29.55 23.35
N ASN A 614 -3.75 -30.68 22.72
CA ASN A 614 -3.92 -31.98 23.40
C ASN A 614 -2.60 -32.49 24.02
N ALA A 615 -1.46 -32.15 23.43
CA ALA A 615 -0.12 -32.39 23.99
C ALA A 615 0.29 -31.37 25.09
N GLY A 616 -0.63 -30.50 25.53
CA GLY A 616 -0.41 -29.53 26.59
C GLY A 616 0.53 -28.38 26.19
N VAL A 617 0.56 -27.99 24.92
CA VAL A 617 1.19 -26.75 24.45
C VAL A 617 0.12 -25.64 24.45
N PRO A 618 0.33 -24.53 25.16
CA PRO A 618 -0.52 -23.34 25.05
C PRO A 618 -0.77 -22.95 23.59
N THR A 619 -2.01 -23.11 23.15
CA THR A 619 -2.42 -22.92 21.76
C THR A 619 -3.59 -21.96 21.72
N LEU A 620 -3.58 -20.99 20.80
CA LEU A 620 -4.60 -19.96 20.69
C LEU A 620 -4.89 -19.54 19.24
N ASP A 621 -6.14 -19.18 18.96
CA ASP A 621 -6.54 -18.53 17.72
C ASP A 621 -6.29 -17.02 17.82
N TYR A 622 -5.55 -16.46 16.84
CA TYR A 622 -5.19 -15.04 16.79
C TYR A 622 -6.21 -14.17 16.02
N GLY A 623 -7.44 -14.65 15.89
CA GLY A 623 -8.56 -13.84 15.42
C GLY A 623 -8.66 -13.69 13.90
N ASN A 624 -8.28 -14.73 13.16
CA ASN A 624 -8.38 -14.84 11.71
C ASN A 624 -9.49 -15.81 11.26
N ASN A 625 -10.29 -16.36 12.19
CA ASN A 625 -11.41 -17.27 11.95
C ASN A 625 -11.01 -18.69 11.44
N ILE A 626 -9.73 -19.09 11.54
CA ILE A 626 -9.26 -20.38 11.01
C ILE A 626 -9.98 -21.59 11.64
N ARG A 627 -10.31 -21.52 12.94
CA ARG A 627 -11.10 -22.57 13.63
C ARG A 627 -12.48 -22.78 13.02
N GLN A 628 -13.18 -21.71 12.64
CA GLN A 628 -14.49 -21.81 11.99
C GLN A 628 -14.37 -22.48 10.63
N VAL A 629 -13.36 -22.12 9.84
CA VAL A 629 -13.16 -22.73 8.52
C VAL A 629 -12.86 -24.23 8.65
N ALA A 630 -12.03 -24.62 9.61
CA ALA A 630 -11.77 -26.04 9.88
C ALA A 630 -13.03 -26.78 10.40
N LEU A 631 -13.87 -26.14 11.22
CA LEU A 631 -15.16 -26.68 11.66
C LEU A 631 -16.13 -26.89 10.49
N ASP A 632 -16.23 -25.90 9.58
CA ASP A 632 -17.08 -25.96 8.38
C ASP A 632 -16.62 -27.09 7.43
N GLU A 633 -15.32 -27.37 7.37
CA GLU A 633 -14.72 -28.52 6.67
C GLU A 633 -14.79 -29.83 7.49
N GLY A 634 -15.48 -29.84 8.64
CA GLY A 634 -15.81 -31.03 9.42
C GLY A 634 -14.75 -31.48 10.43
N LEU A 635 -13.90 -30.59 10.94
CA LEU A 635 -13.09 -30.84 12.14
C LEU A 635 -13.92 -30.46 13.38
N ALA A 636 -14.61 -31.45 13.96
CA ALA A 636 -15.63 -31.23 14.99
C ALA A 636 -15.10 -30.58 16.28
N ASP A 637 -13.81 -30.71 16.55
CA ASP A 637 -13.07 -30.21 17.71
C ASP A 637 -12.15 -29.02 17.37
N ALA A 638 -12.37 -28.34 16.23
CA ALA A 638 -11.59 -27.16 15.84
C ALA A 638 -11.60 -26.01 16.88
N PHE A 639 -12.59 -25.97 17.79
CA PHE A 639 -12.69 -25.02 18.91
C PHE A 639 -12.18 -25.59 20.24
N ALA A 640 -11.39 -26.67 20.24
CA ALA A 640 -10.78 -27.23 21.45
C ALA A 640 -9.83 -26.23 22.16
N PHE A 641 -9.21 -25.32 21.40
CA PHE A 641 -8.37 -24.24 21.90
C PHE A 641 -9.07 -22.86 21.77
N PRO A 642 -8.82 -21.93 22.72
CA PRO A 642 -9.55 -20.67 22.82
C PRO A 642 -9.06 -19.60 21.83
N GLY A 643 -9.89 -18.59 21.58
CA GLY A 643 -9.44 -17.32 21.03
C GLY A 643 -8.59 -16.54 22.02
N PHE A 644 -7.65 -15.73 21.50
CA PHE A 644 -6.75 -14.94 22.36
C PHE A 644 -7.47 -13.92 23.27
N VAL A 645 -8.66 -13.44 22.88
CA VAL A 645 -9.40 -12.45 23.69
C VAL A 645 -10.04 -13.03 24.94
N PRO A 646 -10.85 -14.12 24.90
CA PRO A 646 -11.33 -14.77 26.12
C PRO A 646 -10.21 -15.26 27.03
N ALA A 647 -9.08 -15.73 26.47
CA ALA A 647 -7.95 -16.23 27.24
C ALA A 647 -7.11 -15.13 27.93
N TYR A 648 -6.77 -14.05 27.21
CA TYR A 648 -5.72 -13.12 27.63
C TYR A 648 -6.15 -11.64 27.66
N ILE A 649 -6.92 -11.16 26.67
CA ILE A 649 -7.16 -9.71 26.50
C ILE A 649 -8.40 -9.17 27.23
N ARG A 650 -9.45 -9.98 27.46
CA ARG A 650 -10.71 -9.51 28.06
C ARG A 650 -10.57 -8.78 29.42
N PRO A 651 -9.64 -9.14 30.32
CA PRO A 651 -9.40 -8.38 31.55
C PRO A 651 -8.90 -6.93 31.33
N LEU A 652 -8.28 -6.64 30.18
CA LEU A 652 -7.93 -5.28 29.76
C LEU A 652 -9.18 -4.53 29.29
N PHE A 653 -9.99 -5.17 28.44
CA PHE A 653 -11.25 -4.60 27.95
C PHE A 653 -12.23 -4.26 29.07
N CYS A 654 -12.32 -5.05 30.13
CA CYS A 654 -13.17 -4.74 31.30
C CYS A 654 -12.81 -3.38 31.94
N ARG A 655 -11.60 -2.86 31.73
CA ARG A 655 -11.14 -1.55 32.23
C ARG A 655 -11.08 -0.46 31.14
N GLY A 656 -11.64 -0.73 29.96
CA GLY A 656 -11.56 0.14 28.79
C GLY A 656 -10.16 0.25 28.17
N ILE A 657 -9.21 -0.60 28.58
CA ILE A 657 -7.84 -0.62 28.06
C ILE A 657 -7.84 -1.32 26.72
N GLY A 658 -7.30 -0.67 25.69
CA GLY A 658 -7.30 -1.14 24.30
C GLY A 658 -6.39 -0.29 23.41
N PRO A 659 -6.37 -0.51 22.09
CA PRO A 659 -5.34 -0.03 21.16
C PRO A 659 -5.44 1.45 20.78
N PHE A 660 -5.41 2.34 21.79
CA PHE A 660 -5.24 3.78 21.62
C PHE A 660 -3.94 4.07 20.86
N ARG A 661 -4.05 4.85 19.79
CA ARG A 661 -2.93 5.24 18.92
C ARG A 661 -3.03 6.70 18.51
N TRP A 662 -1.90 7.29 18.17
CA TRP A 662 -1.85 8.64 17.61
C TRP A 662 -0.81 8.78 16.51
N VAL A 663 -0.98 9.82 15.67
CA VAL A 663 -0.20 10.09 14.47
C VAL A 663 0.15 11.58 14.42
N ALA A 664 1.44 11.90 14.23
CA ALA A 664 1.91 13.27 14.09
C ALA A 664 1.71 13.74 12.64
N LEU A 665 0.75 14.64 12.38
CA LEU A 665 0.49 15.14 11.02
C LEU A 665 1.63 16.00 10.46
N SER A 666 2.57 16.43 11.31
CA SER A 666 3.79 17.12 10.90
C SER A 666 4.68 16.25 10.01
N GLY A 667 4.54 14.92 10.09
CA GLY A 667 5.48 13.98 9.47
C GLY A 667 6.81 13.85 10.22
N ASP A 668 6.95 14.48 11.40
CA ASP A 668 8.22 14.59 12.12
C ASP A 668 8.33 13.55 13.25
N PRO A 669 9.35 12.65 13.23
CA PRO A 669 9.59 11.68 14.29
C PRO A 669 9.74 12.29 15.69
N GLU A 670 10.28 13.50 15.80
CA GLU A 670 10.50 14.17 17.08
C GLU A 670 9.19 14.51 17.80
N ASP A 671 8.09 14.74 17.06
CA ASP A 671 6.80 14.96 17.70
C ASP A 671 6.30 13.69 18.38
N ILE A 672 6.54 12.50 17.80
CA ILE A 672 6.27 11.24 18.49
C ILE A 672 7.17 11.07 19.71
N TYR A 673 8.48 11.32 19.61
CA TYR A 673 9.38 11.17 20.77
C TYR A 673 9.04 12.14 21.92
N LYS A 674 8.55 13.35 21.63
CA LYS A 674 8.01 14.26 22.65
C LYS A 674 6.73 13.71 23.27
N THR A 675 5.79 13.17 22.48
CA THR A 675 4.59 12.53 23.03
C THR A 675 4.92 11.29 23.86
N ASP A 676 5.90 10.46 23.46
CA ASP A 676 6.39 9.32 24.25
C ASP A 676 6.93 9.81 25.62
N ALA A 677 7.74 10.87 25.62
CA ALA A 677 8.25 11.48 26.84
C ALA A 677 7.13 12.10 27.70
N ALA A 678 6.14 12.76 27.09
CA ALA A 678 5.01 13.37 27.78
C ALA A 678 4.09 12.31 28.41
N MET A 679 3.85 11.19 27.72
CA MET A 679 3.13 10.03 28.26
C MET A 679 3.80 9.48 29.52
N LYS A 680 5.14 9.37 29.54
CA LYS A 680 5.87 8.98 30.76
C LYS A 680 5.74 10.00 31.89
N ARG A 681 5.71 11.31 31.59
CA ARG A 681 5.45 12.37 32.58
C ARG A 681 4.02 12.33 33.14
N LEU A 682 3.03 11.99 32.31
CA LEU A 682 1.62 11.93 32.69
C LEU A 682 1.26 10.68 33.52
N PHE A 683 1.98 9.58 33.30
CA PHE A 683 1.79 8.29 33.95
C PHE A 683 3.10 7.80 34.62
N PRO A 684 3.66 8.52 35.61
CA PRO A 684 5.00 8.25 36.15
C PRO A 684 5.10 6.86 36.81
N GLU A 685 4.02 6.40 37.46
CA GLU A 685 3.96 5.10 38.15
C GLU A 685 3.77 3.90 37.21
N ASN A 686 3.45 4.11 35.93
CA ASN A 686 3.13 3.02 35.01
C ASN A 686 4.39 2.44 34.36
N ALA A 687 5.18 1.69 35.14
CA ALA A 687 6.42 1.07 34.68
C ALA A 687 6.26 0.16 33.45
N HIS A 688 5.07 -0.43 33.23
CA HIS A 688 4.78 -1.24 32.04
C HIS A 688 4.66 -0.39 30.78
N LEU A 689 3.91 0.71 30.85
CA LEU A 689 3.83 1.71 29.79
C LEU A 689 5.21 2.31 29.46
N HIS A 690 6.05 2.57 30.47
CA HIS A 690 7.39 3.12 30.24
C HIS A 690 8.26 2.13 29.47
N ARG A 691 8.29 0.85 29.87
CA ARG A 691 9.00 -0.22 29.13
C ARG A 691 8.49 -0.37 27.71
N TRP A 692 7.16 -0.37 27.52
CA TRP A 692 6.57 -0.41 26.18
C TRP A 692 7.09 0.74 25.30
N LEU A 693 7.05 1.98 25.78
CA LEU A 693 7.52 3.14 25.02
C LEU A 693 9.04 3.12 24.76
N ASP A 694 9.85 2.61 25.69
CA ASP A 694 11.29 2.43 25.47
C ASP A 694 11.59 1.39 24.39
N MET A 695 10.96 0.21 24.46
CA MET A 695 11.12 -0.82 23.43
C MET A 695 10.57 -0.36 22.08
N ALA A 696 9.41 0.33 22.06
CA ALA A 696 8.82 0.88 20.85
C ALA A 696 9.73 1.93 20.20
N ARG A 697 10.41 2.78 20.99
CA ARG A 697 11.42 3.71 20.47
C ARG A 697 12.68 3.01 19.95
N ALA A 698 13.10 1.92 20.60
CA ALA A 698 14.33 1.21 20.27
C ALA A 698 14.19 0.20 19.11
N ARG A 699 12.99 -0.34 18.87
CA ARG A 699 12.77 -1.46 17.94
C ARG A 699 11.75 -1.20 16.83
N ILE A 700 10.86 -0.21 16.95
CA ILE A 700 9.82 0.05 15.93
C ILE A 700 10.24 1.21 15.04
N ALA A 701 10.56 0.90 13.78
CA ALA A 701 10.68 1.89 12.71
C ALA A 701 9.30 2.46 12.35
N PHE A 702 9.24 3.77 12.08
CA PHE A 702 7.99 4.40 11.59
C PHE A 702 7.72 4.02 10.12
N GLN A 703 6.44 3.90 9.78
CA GLN A 703 5.95 3.62 8.43
C GLN A 703 5.00 4.76 8.02
N GLY A 704 5.34 5.52 6.98
CA GLY A 704 4.58 6.73 6.60
C GLY A 704 4.70 7.84 7.65
N LEU A 705 3.57 8.49 8.00
CA LEU A 705 3.51 9.46 9.09
C LEU A 705 3.94 8.82 10.42
N PRO A 706 4.86 9.41 11.19
CA PRO A 706 5.24 8.94 12.51
C PRO A 706 4.02 8.79 13.41
N ALA A 707 3.89 7.59 13.99
CA ALA A 707 2.74 7.17 14.77
C ALA A 707 3.18 6.33 15.97
N ARG A 708 2.34 6.25 16.99
CA ARG A 708 2.56 5.41 18.16
C ARG A 708 1.25 4.73 18.58
N ILE A 709 1.36 3.49 19.03
CA ILE A 709 0.31 2.80 19.80
C ILE A 709 0.73 2.75 21.28
N CYS A 710 -0.22 2.95 22.20
CA CYS A 710 -0.01 2.75 23.63
C CYS A 710 -1.34 2.37 24.30
N TRP A 711 -1.48 1.13 24.76
CA TRP A 711 -2.72 0.66 25.37
C TRP A 711 -2.98 1.34 26.72
N ILE A 712 -4.03 2.15 26.77
CA ILE A 712 -4.49 2.90 27.96
C ILE A 712 -6.02 2.87 28.07
N GLY A 713 -6.51 3.04 29.31
CA GLY A 713 -7.89 2.76 29.69
C GLY A 713 -8.85 3.95 29.69
N LEU A 714 -10.06 3.68 30.20
CA LEU A 714 -10.95 4.72 30.71
C LEU A 714 -10.21 5.56 31.76
N GLY A 715 -10.50 6.85 31.83
CA GLY A 715 -9.79 7.79 32.69
C GLY A 715 -8.46 8.28 32.11
N ASP A 716 -7.69 7.45 31.39
CA ASP A 716 -6.37 7.84 30.89
C ASP A 716 -6.38 8.39 29.46
N ARG A 717 -7.23 7.86 28.56
CA ARG A 717 -7.30 8.31 27.15
C ARG A 717 -7.58 9.81 27.02
N HIS A 718 -8.55 10.34 27.77
CA HIS A 718 -8.88 11.77 27.71
C HIS A 718 -7.76 12.65 28.28
N ARG A 719 -7.08 12.22 29.35
CA ARG A 719 -5.91 12.93 29.92
C ARG A 719 -4.77 13.02 28.91
N ALA A 720 -4.48 11.93 28.20
CA ALA A 720 -3.48 11.89 27.14
C ALA A 720 -3.85 12.80 25.97
N GLY A 721 -5.11 12.74 25.50
CA GLY A 721 -5.58 13.59 24.39
C GLY A 721 -5.58 15.08 24.71
N LEU A 722 -6.01 15.47 25.91
CA LEU A 722 -5.94 16.87 26.37
C LEU A 722 -4.49 17.35 26.48
N MET A 723 -3.58 16.52 27.00
CA MET A 723 -2.14 16.81 27.04
C MET A 723 -1.57 17.01 25.63
N PHE A 724 -1.87 16.12 24.68
CA PHE A 724 -1.41 16.29 23.29
C PHE A 724 -1.95 17.57 22.65
N ASN A 725 -3.21 17.94 22.92
CA ASN A 725 -3.79 19.20 22.44
C ASN A 725 -3.06 20.43 23.01
N GLU A 726 -2.71 20.42 24.30
CA GLU A 726 -1.91 21.49 24.92
C GLU A 726 -0.49 21.57 24.32
N MET A 727 0.14 20.43 24.04
CA MET A 727 1.45 20.39 23.38
C MET A 727 1.41 20.93 21.93
N VAL A 728 0.27 20.80 21.23
CA VAL A 728 0.04 21.46 19.93
C VAL A 728 -0.20 22.97 20.12
N ALA A 729 -1.04 23.37 21.08
CA ALA A 729 -1.38 24.77 21.33
C ALA A 729 -0.17 25.63 21.74
N SER A 730 0.75 25.04 22.52
CA SER A 730 2.01 25.65 22.96
C SER A 730 3.13 25.60 21.91
N GLY A 731 2.97 24.84 20.83
CA GLY A 731 4.01 24.62 19.82
C GLY A 731 5.14 23.67 20.26
N GLU A 732 4.97 22.89 21.34
CA GLU A 732 5.87 21.76 21.64
C GLU A 732 5.84 20.74 20.49
N LEU A 733 4.66 20.50 19.90
CA LEU A 733 4.47 19.71 18.67
C LEU A 733 4.34 20.63 17.44
N LYS A 734 4.91 20.21 16.30
CA LYS A 734 5.04 21.06 15.09
C LYS A 734 3.75 21.20 14.28
N ALA A 735 2.81 20.28 14.45
CA ALA A 735 1.48 20.29 13.84
C ALA A 735 0.51 19.46 14.70
N PRO A 736 -0.81 19.52 14.41
CA PRO A 736 -1.82 18.70 15.08
C PRO A 736 -1.55 17.19 15.08
N VAL A 737 -2.12 16.54 16.09
CA VAL A 737 -2.03 15.09 16.28
C VAL A 737 -3.40 14.46 16.03
N VAL A 738 -3.42 13.42 15.20
CA VAL A 738 -4.60 12.57 15.04
C VAL A 738 -4.58 11.50 16.12
N ILE A 739 -5.69 11.31 16.83
CA ILE A 739 -5.86 10.31 17.89
C ILE A 739 -6.98 9.37 17.48
N GLY A 740 -6.72 8.07 17.52
CA GLY A 740 -7.71 7.04 17.17
C GLY A 740 -7.36 5.69 17.76
N ARG A 741 -7.89 4.62 17.15
CA ARG A 741 -7.66 3.23 17.56
C ARG A 741 -7.97 2.25 16.44
N ASP A 742 -7.69 0.98 16.69
CA ASP A 742 -8.33 -0.10 15.93
C ASP A 742 -9.84 -0.17 16.21
N HIS A 743 -10.58 -0.90 15.38
CA HIS A 743 -11.98 -1.22 15.66
C HIS A 743 -12.11 -2.39 16.66
N LEU A 744 -11.04 -3.17 16.82
CA LEU A 744 -10.82 -4.04 17.98
C LEU A 744 -10.59 -3.15 19.21
N ASP A 745 -11.63 -2.95 20.02
CA ASP A 745 -11.55 -2.29 21.33
C ASP A 745 -12.80 -2.65 22.15
N SER A 746 -12.72 -2.46 23.46
CA SER A 746 -13.67 -2.98 24.46
C SER A 746 -15.15 -2.73 24.15
N GLY A 747 -15.49 -1.56 23.61
CA GLY A 747 -16.89 -1.16 23.33
C GLY A 747 -17.31 -1.21 21.86
N SER A 748 -16.39 -1.48 20.95
CA SER A 748 -16.54 -1.13 19.53
C SER A 748 -16.64 -2.30 18.58
N VAL A 749 -16.80 -3.54 19.07
CA VAL A 749 -16.92 -4.74 18.23
C VAL A 749 -17.83 -5.79 18.85
N ALA A 750 -18.62 -6.43 17.99
CA ALA A 750 -19.22 -7.73 18.21
C ALA A 750 -18.63 -8.71 17.19
N SER A 751 -18.00 -9.78 17.65
CA SER A 751 -17.31 -10.79 16.86
C SER A 751 -17.22 -12.10 17.66
N PRO A 752 -18.22 -13.01 17.54
CA PRO A 752 -18.35 -14.22 18.35
C PRO A 752 -17.17 -15.20 18.26
N ASN A 753 -16.38 -15.15 17.18
CA ASN A 753 -15.21 -16.02 17.00
C ASN A 753 -13.89 -15.32 17.38
N ARG A 754 -13.97 -14.17 18.07
CA ARG A 754 -12.82 -13.36 18.47
C ARG A 754 -13.09 -12.49 19.72
N GLU A 755 -13.31 -11.19 19.58
CA GLU A 755 -13.35 -10.27 20.74
C GLU A 755 -14.47 -10.59 21.74
N THR A 756 -15.59 -11.08 21.24
CA THR A 756 -16.80 -11.38 22.02
C THR A 756 -17.07 -12.87 22.11
N GLU A 757 -16.06 -13.71 21.86
CA GLU A 757 -16.13 -15.17 22.05
C GLU A 757 -16.30 -15.54 23.53
N ALA A 758 -17.31 -16.34 23.84
CA ALA A 758 -17.66 -16.77 25.20
C ALA A 758 -17.82 -15.57 26.17
N MET A 759 -18.74 -14.66 25.86
CA MET A 759 -19.19 -13.68 26.85
C MET A 759 -19.84 -14.41 28.04
N LYS A 760 -19.60 -13.92 29.25
CA LYS A 760 -20.05 -14.57 30.50
C LYS A 760 -21.56 -14.80 30.59
N ASP A 761 -22.34 -13.99 29.89
CA ASP A 761 -23.81 -14.05 29.79
C ASP A 761 -24.31 -14.65 28.47
N GLY A 762 -23.42 -15.05 27.56
CA GLY A 762 -23.74 -15.52 26.21
C GLY A 762 -24.12 -14.41 25.21
N SER A 763 -23.83 -13.13 25.50
CA SER A 763 -24.12 -11.98 24.61
C SER A 763 -23.18 -11.85 23.39
N ASP A 764 -22.47 -12.92 23.01
CA ASP A 764 -21.41 -12.97 22.01
C ASP A 764 -21.77 -12.26 20.70
N ALA A 765 -22.97 -12.51 20.19
CA ALA A 765 -23.47 -12.02 18.90
C ALA A 765 -24.27 -10.70 18.98
N VAL A 766 -24.38 -10.06 20.15
CA VAL A 766 -25.15 -8.81 20.30
C VAL A 766 -24.38 -7.64 19.68
N SER A 767 -24.80 -7.21 18.49
CA SER A 767 -24.15 -6.14 17.72
C SER A 767 -24.72 -4.72 17.95
N ASP A 768 -25.60 -4.54 18.93
CA ASP A 768 -26.07 -3.20 19.35
C ASP A 768 -24.91 -2.33 19.87
N TRP A 769 -23.94 -2.93 20.57
CA TRP A 769 -22.81 -2.22 21.19
C TRP A 769 -21.92 -1.43 20.20
N PRO A 770 -21.39 -2.02 19.10
CA PRO A 770 -20.63 -1.25 18.10
C PRO A 770 -21.48 -0.17 17.39
N LEU A 771 -22.78 -0.42 17.17
CA LEU A 771 -23.70 0.57 16.61
C LEU A 771 -23.84 1.78 17.55
N LEU A 772 -24.07 1.52 18.84
CA LEU A 772 -24.14 2.56 19.88
C LEU A 772 -22.81 3.28 20.07
N ASN A 773 -21.66 2.59 20.00
CA ASN A 773 -20.34 3.21 20.05
C ASN A 773 -20.15 4.24 18.91
N ALA A 774 -20.50 3.89 17.66
CA ALA A 774 -20.45 4.83 16.55
C ALA A 774 -21.37 6.04 16.74
N LEU A 775 -22.62 5.83 17.20
CA LEU A 775 -23.58 6.90 17.45
C LEU A 775 -23.15 7.83 18.60
N VAL A 776 -22.62 7.27 19.70
CA VAL A 776 -22.11 8.02 20.85
C VAL A 776 -20.87 8.83 20.47
N ASN A 777 -19.95 8.26 19.68
CA ASN A 777 -18.77 8.99 19.19
C ASN A 777 -19.15 10.12 18.20
N THR A 778 -20.17 9.89 17.38
CA THR A 778 -20.76 10.94 16.51
C THR A 778 -21.33 12.09 17.34
N ALA A 779 -22.13 11.76 18.36
CA ALA A 779 -22.74 12.76 19.26
C ALA A 779 -21.74 13.44 20.21
N SER A 780 -20.61 12.80 20.51
CA SER A 780 -19.55 13.36 21.36
C SER A 780 -18.66 14.37 20.62
N GLY A 781 -18.57 14.26 19.29
CA GLY A 781 -17.82 15.16 18.42
C GLY A 781 -16.46 14.63 17.98
N ALA A 782 -16.38 13.36 17.59
CA ALA A 782 -15.20 12.85 16.88
C ALA A 782 -15.01 13.54 15.52
N THR A 783 -13.79 13.60 14.99
CA THR A 783 -13.52 14.22 13.68
C THR A 783 -13.99 13.33 12.53
N TRP A 784 -13.83 12.01 12.64
CA TRP A 784 -14.56 11.04 11.82
C TRP A 784 -14.95 9.78 12.58
N VAL A 785 -16.04 9.16 12.12
CA VAL A 785 -16.59 7.92 12.68
C VAL A 785 -16.85 6.94 11.54
N SER A 786 -16.61 5.66 11.82
CA SER A 786 -16.82 4.57 10.86
C SER A 786 -17.59 3.41 11.47
N LEU A 787 -18.45 2.79 10.69
CA LEU A 787 -19.14 1.53 11.01
C LEU A 787 -18.88 0.51 9.90
N HIS A 788 -18.20 -0.57 10.26
CA HIS A 788 -17.73 -1.60 9.35
C HIS A 788 -18.31 -2.97 9.72
N HIS A 789 -18.27 -3.89 8.76
CA HIS A 789 -18.76 -5.26 8.89
C HIS A 789 -17.74 -6.26 8.32
N GLY A 790 -17.56 -7.36 9.03
CA GLY A 790 -16.71 -8.50 8.67
C GLY A 790 -15.21 -8.31 8.84
N GLY A 791 -14.75 -7.19 9.41
CA GLY A 791 -13.33 -6.96 9.68
C GLY A 791 -12.73 -8.03 10.59
N GLY A 792 -11.52 -8.48 10.25
CA GLY A 792 -10.80 -9.52 10.98
C GLY A 792 -11.24 -10.94 10.62
N VAL A 793 -12.51 -11.26 10.84
CA VAL A 793 -13.06 -12.64 10.78
C VAL A 793 -13.83 -12.98 9.50
N GLY A 794 -14.06 -12.00 8.61
CA GLY A 794 -14.72 -12.18 7.32
C GLY A 794 -16.22 -11.85 7.33
N MET A 795 -16.83 -11.81 6.14
CA MET A 795 -18.24 -11.45 5.97
C MET A 795 -19.17 -12.32 6.83
N GLY A 796 -20.07 -11.67 7.58
CA GLY A 796 -21.07 -12.32 8.42
C GLY A 796 -20.64 -12.55 9.88
N TYR A 797 -19.35 -12.45 10.20
CA TYR A 797 -18.81 -12.85 11.51
C TYR A 797 -18.51 -11.68 12.48
N SER A 798 -18.51 -10.42 12.03
CA SER A 798 -18.31 -9.27 12.92
C SER A 798 -19.02 -7.98 12.49
N GLN A 799 -19.38 -7.15 13.45
CA GLN A 799 -19.78 -5.75 13.25
C GLN A 799 -18.99 -4.87 14.21
N HIS A 800 -18.45 -3.75 13.75
CA HIS A 800 -17.50 -2.98 14.54
C HIS A 800 -17.39 -1.51 14.09
N ALA A 801 -16.95 -0.66 15.01
CA ALA A 801 -16.88 0.78 14.85
C ALA A 801 -15.48 1.34 15.11
N GLY A 802 -15.09 2.34 14.31
CA GLY A 802 -13.85 3.09 14.48
C GLY A 802 -14.13 4.56 14.74
N VAL A 803 -13.32 5.18 15.60
CA VAL A 803 -13.38 6.59 15.94
C VAL A 803 -12.01 7.23 15.79
N VAL A 804 -11.99 8.46 15.27
CA VAL A 804 -10.77 9.27 15.18
C VAL A 804 -11.08 10.74 15.46
N ILE A 805 -10.20 11.42 16.18
CA ILE A 805 -10.33 12.82 16.57
C ILE A 805 -8.99 13.56 16.40
N CYS A 806 -9.06 14.78 15.85
CA CYS A 806 -7.90 15.65 15.63
C CYS A 806 -7.73 16.62 16.81
N ALA A 807 -6.58 16.53 17.49
CA ALA A 807 -6.12 17.46 18.51
C ALA A 807 -5.33 18.59 17.82
N ASP A 808 -6.01 19.70 17.53
CA ASP A 808 -5.50 20.83 16.76
C ASP A 808 -5.03 22.03 17.61
N GLY A 809 -4.99 21.86 18.93
CA GLY A 809 -4.62 22.91 19.88
C GLY A 809 -5.75 23.86 20.25
N THR A 810 -6.94 23.73 19.66
CA THR A 810 -8.07 24.63 19.99
C THR A 810 -8.77 24.24 21.31
N PRO A 811 -9.35 25.22 22.03
CA PRO A 811 -10.30 24.95 23.12
C PRO A 811 -11.52 24.13 22.66
N GLU A 812 -11.90 24.26 21.39
CA GLU A 812 -12.99 23.53 20.74
C GLU A 812 -12.64 22.04 20.65
N ALA A 813 -11.43 21.70 20.17
CA ALA A 813 -10.93 20.34 20.16
C ALA A 813 -10.78 19.77 21.58
N ALA A 814 -10.31 20.56 22.56
CA ALA A 814 -10.23 20.12 23.95
C ALA A 814 -11.59 19.62 24.49
N ARG A 815 -12.68 20.38 24.27
CA ARG A 815 -14.04 19.99 24.67
C ARG A 815 -14.55 18.73 23.95
N ARG A 816 -14.13 18.49 22.70
CA ARG A 816 -14.45 17.27 21.95
C ARG A 816 -13.64 16.07 22.45
N LEU A 817 -12.34 16.25 22.67
CA LEU A 817 -11.41 15.24 23.18
C LEU A 817 -11.83 14.71 24.55
N GLU A 818 -12.20 15.61 25.47
CA GLU A 818 -12.71 15.24 26.79
C GLU A 818 -13.91 14.28 26.69
N ARG A 819 -14.90 14.60 25.84
CA ARG A 819 -16.10 13.77 25.66
C ARG A 819 -15.82 12.46 24.93
N VAL A 820 -15.15 12.52 23.77
CA VAL A 820 -14.91 11.36 22.90
C VAL A 820 -14.01 10.34 23.58
N LEU A 821 -12.88 10.78 24.14
CA LEU A 821 -11.89 9.90 24.76
C LEU A 821 -12.28 9.46 26.18
N TRP A 822 -13.40 9.97 26.72
CA TRP A 822 -14.10 9.39 27.86
C TRP A 822 -15.16 8.37 27.42
N ASN A 823 -16.10 8.78 26.56
CA ASN A 823 -17.26 7.97 26.18
C ASN A 823 -16.89 6.72 25.38
N ASP A 824 -15.86 6.79 24.54
CA ASP A 824 -15.40 5.66 23.74
C ASP A 824 -14.93 4.47 24.59
N PRO A 825 -13.89 4.58 25.45
CA PRO A 825 -13.52 3.48 26.35
C PRO A 825 -14.60 3.18 27.40
N ALA A 826 -15.38 4.18 27.84
CA ALA A 826 -16.49 3.96 28.77
C ALA A 826 -17.54 3.01 28.18
N SER A 827 -17.86 3.12 26.88
CA SER A 827 -18.81 2.21 26.21
C SER A 827 -18.43 0.73 26.34
N GLY A 828 -17.13 0.43 26.35
CA GLY A 828 -16.61 -0.90 26.61
C GLY A 828 -16.76 -1.37 28.05
N VAL A 829 -16.55 -0.46 29.01
CA VAL A 829 -16.83 -0.74 30.43
C VAL A 829 -18.33 -0.95 30.66
N TRP A 830 -19.21 -0.19 30.00
CA TRP A 830 -20.67 -0.38 30.07
C TRP A 830 -21.05 -1.79 29.58
N ARG A 831 -20.59 -2.15 28.38
CA ARG A 831 -20.84 -3.47 27.75
C ARG A 831 -20.40 -4.63 28.64
N HIS A 832 -19.18 -4.59 29.18
CA HIS A 832 -18.66 -5.68 30.01
C HIS A 832 -19.27 -5.70 31.43
N ALA A 833 -19.69 -4.55 31.97
CA ALA A 833 -20.40 -4.49 33.24
C ALA A 833 -21.83 -5.07 33.14
N ASP A 834 -22.49 -4.85 31.99
CA ASP A 834 -23.80 -5.42 31.64
C ASP A 834 -23.73 -6.95 31.55
N ALA A 835 -22.76 -7.47 30.77
CA ALA A 835 -22.44 -8.89 30.66
C ALA A 835 -21.89 -9.54 31.97
N GLY A 836 -21.85 -8.81 33.08
CA GLY A 836 -21.62 -9.36 34.41
C GLY A 836 -20.15 -9.58 34.80
N TYR A 837 -19.19 -8.96 34.12
CA TYR A 837 -17.79 -8.94 34.56
C TYR A 837 -17.62 -7.98 35.74
N GLU A 838 -17.24 -8.48 36.92
CA GLU A 838 -17.18 -7.64 38.12
C GLU A 838 -16.06 -6.61 38.05
N SER A 839 -14.92 -6.92 37.41
CA SER A 839 -13.84 -5.95 37.15
C SER A 839 -14.29 -4.75 36.30
N ALA A 840 -15.28 -4.94 35.42
CA ALA A 840 -15.90 -3.84 34.68
C ALA A 840 -16.88 -3.02 35.54
N ARG A 841 -17.60 -3.67 36.47
CA ARG A 841 -18.46 -2.99 37.45
C ARG A 841 -17.64 -2.19 38.47
N GLU A 842 -16.51 -2.72 38.91
CA GLU A 842 -15.52 -2.02 39.73
C GLU A 842 -14.93 -0.82 38.99
N CYS A 843 -14.52 -0.99 37.73
CA CYS A 843 -14.05 0.10 36.88
C CYS A 843 -15.12 1.20 36.72
N ALA A 844 -16.39 0.81 36.52
CA ALA A 844 -17.52 1.72 36.41
C ALA A 844 -17.77 2.51 37.71
N ARG A 845 -17.71 1.85 38.88
CA ARG A 845 -17.80 2.52 40.19
C ARG A 845 -16.65 3.50 40.39
N ALA A 846 -15.41 3.08 40.11
CA ALA A 846 -14.21 3.89 40.30
C ALA A 846 -14.20 5.18 39.45
N HIS A 847 -14.80 5.14 38.25
CA HIS A 847 -14.92 6.27 37.35
C HIS A 847 -16.28 7.01 37.43
N GLY A 848 -17.15 6.66 38.38
CA GLY A 848 -18.45 7.31 38.55
C GLY A 848 -19.39 7.17 37.34
N LEU A 849 -19.28 6.08 36.57
CA LEU A 849 -20.12 5.86 35.40
C LEU A 849 -21.58 5.68 35.81
N ARG A 850 -22.48 6.33 35.08
CA ARG A 850 -23.93 6.26 35.33
C ARG A 850 -24.54 5.11 34.55
N LEU A 851 -24.76 3.98 35.23
CA LEU A 851 -25.29 2.74 34.67
C LEU A 851 -26.65 2.41 35.32
N PRO A 852 -27.79 2.89 34.77
CA PRO A 852 -29.08 2.95 35.49
C PRO A 852 -29.64 1.62 36.01
N ARG A 853 -29.18 0.48 35.46
CA ARG A 853 -29.60 -0.88 35.86
C ARG A 853 -28.57 -1.61 36.72
N ILE A 854 -27.38 -1.05 36.91
CA ILE A 854 -26.22 -1.70 37.54
C ILE A 854 -25.74 -0.91 38.78
N LEU A 855 -25.69 0.42 38.71
CA LEU A 855 -25.17 1.30 39.77
C LEU A 855 -26.20 2.29 40.36
N GLY A 856 -27.37 2.41 39.73
CA GLY A 856 -28.39 3.43 40.02
C GLY A 856 -28.23 4.69 39.17
#